data_AF-A0A0J9X6F5-F1
#
_entry.id   AF-A0A0J9X6F5-F1
#
_cell.length_a   1.000
_cell.length_b   1.000
_cell.length_c   1.000
_cell.angle_alpha   90.00
_cell.angle_beta   90.00
_cell.angle_gamma   90.00
#
_symmetry.space_group_name_H-M   'P 1'
#
loop_
_entity.id
_entity.type
_entity.pdbx_description
1 polymer ?
#
loop_
_entity_poly.entity_id
_entity_poly.type
_entity_poly.pdbx_seq_one_letter_code
_entity_poly.pdbx_strand_id
1 'polypeptide(L)'
;MTQLTISPHSPNSFRIRRSLTWHWGGNQGTIYPVLDHSEKNRHPLNCPSFFKIFKYQQTQMIMFDPPIASRMQYYSLEPISLELSEKSSFTIISQEYEKSLLDEQKEKEQIIEKVKLHASYDPAELSYRGLILRNTISQINCCHELGVEMRRKALEVYPRIRIQTRLRRRLSVSEFAIESAKHVHNRVIDFASNCWDRVVPLLMVGFLGMLMCLRVIAEGILRVIEYRAKPSFYTLKDVSATALQIDLRLQQFCYWPIQYLKIYRRSRDWSSNTNFNMEYIRFYNNIWLVLNDVIIGITLSNLMLERKERIVEYLCYAIDTIFTIEFERTILWLMDWPGGLKLNTELASFFGELILWVIQFWGNFLNLFRPYFGVMVTVVAYSGFAGATLLISVVSDLASFFPAHVYAFYLASGRIYNWQLTVLRSLFHLFRGKKRNILRNRVDSCNYELDQLLIGTILFMSLIFLLPTVVVFYLTFAFFRFAVIIVNAVLESCLACLNHFPLFAILLRIKDFKRVPGGIVYKVLPSPTDSSTSLILLQPLPLQFGKMFYQFTLLTTRLRLHYLSFSVVLRLLSGQFVPIQRSKLYTLLYSKLPARRVNIHDLYKELFPSSSTKQESYDFVSSSGPGGVGNGNRSVLAAMINSSSNSSSSSNSNVSNQPIEPLATATSTSLASGVHNGYSNMANTAAATTSRTRHFQR
;
A
#
# COMPACT_ATOMS: atom_id res chain seq x y z
N MET A 1 23.14 -67.74 23.32
CA MET A 1 23.56 -67.23 24.65
C MET A 1 23.45 -65.71 24.59
N THR A 2 22.34 -65.12 25.07
CA THR A 2 22.16 -64.53 26.44
C THR A 2 23.12 -63.38 26.71
N GLN A 3 22.78 -62.18 27.21
CA GLN A 3 21.55 -61.47 27.61
C GLN A 3 22.02 -60.06 28.09
N LEU A 4 21.08 -59.10 28.22
CA LEU A 4 21.07 -57.95 29.18
C LEU A 4 21.82 -56.62 28.90
N THR A 5 21.02 -55.61 28.51
CA THR A 5 20.79 -54.26 29.10
C THR A 5 21.87 -53.50 29.88
N ILE A 6 22.02 -52.18 29.61
CA ILE A 6 21.64 -51.02 30.47
C ILE A 6 22.03 -49.70 29.78
N SER A 7 21.11 -48.71 29.75
CA SER A 7 21.37 -47.31 29.38
C SER A 7 21.82 -46.49 30.58
N PRO A 8 22.49 -45.33 30.39
CA PRO A 8 22.30 -44.22 31.31
C PRO A 8 22.06 -42.86 30.63
N HIS A 9 20.89 -42.32 30.95
CA HIS A 9 20.55 -40.95 31.41
C HIS A 9 21.27 -39.67 30.93
N SER A 10 20.38 -38.73 30.58
CA SER A 10 20.43 -37.26 30.54
C SER A 10 21.09 -36.55 31.74
N PRO A 11 21.66 -35.34 31.54
CA PRO A 11 21.79 -34.35 32.60
C PRO A 11 20.66 -33.32 32.53
N ASN A 12 19.83 -33.31 33.57
CA ASN A 12 18.86 -32.26 33.88
C ASN A 12 19.58 -30.91 34.10
N SER A 13 19.26 -29.89 33.31
CA SER A 13 19.50 -28.50 33.72
C SER A 13 18.17 -27.88 34.17
N PHE A 14 18.04 -27.68 35.48
CA PHE A 14 16.93 -26.98 36.12
C PHE A 14 16.85 -25.55 35.59
N ARG A 15 15.92 -25.29 34.67
CA ARG A 15 15.56 -23.94 34.24
C ARG A 15 14.43 -23.45 35.15
N ILE A 16 14.78 -22.66 36.18
CA ILE A 16 13.81 -22.04 37.09
C ILE A 16 12.86 -21.17 36.26
N ARG A 17 11.65 -21.68 36.00
CA ARG A 17 10.52 -20.91 35.46
C ARG A 17 10.03 -19.99 36.57
N ARG A 18 10.24 -18.68 36.42
CA ARG A 18 9.77 -17.68 37.37
C ARG A 18 8.27 -17.47 37.14
N SER A 19 7.44 -17.95 38.06
CA SER A 19 6.10 -17.43 38.28
C SER A 19 6.22 -16.08 38.99
N LEU A 20 5.50 -15.06 38.49
CA LEU A 20 5.31 -13.81 39.20
C LEU A 20 3.94 -13.90 39.86
N THR A 21 3.88 -14.14 41.17
CA THR A 21 2.70 -13.88 41.99
C THR A 21 2.94 -12.57 42.72
N TRP A 22 2.13 -11.55 42.44
CA TRP A 22 2.09 -10.32 43.23
C TRP A 22 0.81 -10.32 44.06
N HIS A 23 0.95 -10.34 45.38
CA HIS A 23 -0.11 -9.95 46.30
C HIS A 23 0.06 -8.46 46.62
N TRP A 24 -0.93 -7.65 46.24
CA TRP A 24 -1.12 -6.33 46.82
C TRP A 24 -2.22 -6.47 47.87
N GLY A 25 -1.82 -6.48 49.15
CA GLY A 25 -2.73 -6.38 50.27
C GLY A 25 -3.02 -4.91 50.52
N GLY A 26 -4.27 -4.49 50.31
CA GLY A 26 -4.72 -3.11 50.51
C GLY A 26 -6.17 -2.91 50.07
N ASN A 27 -7.09 -3.46 50.87
CA ASN A 27 -8.53 -3.18 50.97
C ASN A 27 -9.41 -3.00 49.71
N GLN A 28 -10.20 -4.05 49.49
CA GLN A 28 -11.62 -4.09 49.10
C GLN A 28 -12.07 -3.38 47.81
N GLY A 29 -12.39 -4.24 46.83
CA GLY A 29 -13.13 -3.91 45.62
C GLY A 29 -13.49 -5.18 44.85
N THR A 30 -14.06 -6.18 45.54
CA THR A 30 -14.66 -7.37 44.93
C THR A 30 -15.93 -6.97 44.17
N ILE A 31 -15.92 -7.09 42.84
CA ILE A 31 -17.12 -6.99 42.01
C ILE A 31 -17.61 -8.41 41.72
N TYR A 32 -18.71 -8.81 42.37
CA TYR A 32 -19.55 -9.92 41.95
C TYR A 32 -20.64 -9.37 41.02
N PRO A 33 -20.93 -9.96 39.86
CA PRO A 33 -22.23 -9.79 39.23
C PRO A 33 -23.18 -10.81 39.86
N VAL A 34 -24.04 -10.31 40.73
CA VAL A 34 -25.30 -10.96 41.10
C VAL A 34 -26.23 -10.85 39.89
N LEU A 35 -26.63 -11.98 39.31
CA LEU A 35 -27.75 -12.05 38.37
C LEU A 35 -28.94 -12.60 39.14
N ASP A 36 -29.92 -11.72 39.34
CA ASP A 36 -31.20 -12.02 39.97
C ASP A 36 -32.07 -12.82 38.98
N HIS A 37 -32.74 -13.85 39.48
CA HIS A 37 -33.60 -14.74 38.71
C HIS A 37 -35.05 -14.29 38.82
N SER A 38 -35.77 -14.22 37.71
CA SER A 38 -37.23 -14.25 37.70
C SER A 38 -37.74 -15.19 36.60
N GLU A 39 -38.44 -16.25 37.05
CA GLU A 39 -39.60 -16.97 36.49
C GLU A 39 -39.66 -17.35 34.99
N LYS A 40 -40.25 -18.45 34.49
CA LYS A 40 -40.87 -19.71 34.96
C LYS A 40 -41.13 -20.54 33.68
N ASN A 41 -40.94 -21.87 33.76
CA ASN A 41 -41.61 -22.97 33.04
C ASN A 41 -41.86 -22.95 31.50
N ARG A 42 -41.35 -23.96 30.77
CA ARG A 42 -42.11 -25.10 30.16
C ARG A 42 -41.27 -25.87 29.10
N HIS A 43 -41.05 -27.17 29.37
CA HIS A 43 -40.94 -28.37 28.50
C HIS A 43 -40.11 -28.41 27.18
N PRO A 44 -39.67 -29.63 26.75
CA PRO A 44 -38.35 -29.85 26.15
C PRO A 44 -38.41 -30.16 24.65
N LEU A 45 -37.40 -29.71 23.89
CA LEU A 45 -37.08 -30.28 22.57
C LEU A 45 -35.56 -30.32 22.37
N ASN A 46 -35.11 -31.49 21.93
CA ASN A 46 -33.73 -31.93 21.75
C ASN A 46 -32.81 -30.94 21.03
N CYS A 47 -31.66 -30.65 21.64
CA CYS A 47 -30.43 -30.21 20.98
C CYS A 47 -29.24 -30.95 21.62
N PRO A 48 -28.24 -31.39 20.83
CA PRO A 48 -27.15 -32.21 21.33
C PRO A 48 -26.28 -31.42 22.31
N SER A 49 -25.95 -32.09 23.40
CA SER A 49 -25.22 -31.60 24.57
C SER A 49 -23.84 -31.02 24.23
N PHE A 50 -23.77 -29.70 24.06
CA PHE A 50 -22.55 -28.91 24.23
C PHE A 50 -22.87 -27.80 25.24
N PHE A 51 -22.09 -27.73 26.33
CA PHE A 51 -22.30 -26.93 27.55
C PHE A 51 -23.23 -27.53 28.62
N LYS A 52 -22.72 -28.55 29.33
CA LYS A 52 -23.02 -28.67 30.75
C LYS A 52 -22.19 -27.64 31.51
N ILE A 53 -22.85 -26.61 32.05
CA ILE A 53 -22.27 -25.66 32.98
C ILE A 53 -22.03 -26.40 34.30
N PHE A 54 -20.80 -26.85 34.52
CA PHE A 54 -20.37 -27.28 35.85
C PHE A 54 -20.03 -26.05 36.67
N LYS A 55 -20.81 -25.81 37.74
CA LYS A 55 -20.43 -24.96 38.87
C LYS A 55 -19.24 -25.61 39.59
N TYR A 56 -18.03 -25.28 39.14
CA TYR A 56 -16.82 -25.28 39.97
C TYR A 56 -16.13 -23.95 39.67
N GLN A 57 -15.58 -23.28 40.68
CA GLN A 57 -14.70 -22.13 40.49
C GLN A 57 -13.47 -22.60 39.69
N GLN A 58 -13.60 -22.63 38.36
CA GLN A 58 -12.52 -23.02 37.49
C GLN A 58 -11.64 -21.82 37.24
N THR A 59 -10.64 -21.64 38.09
CA THR A 59 -9.61 -20.62 37.89
C THR A 59 -8.88 -20.92 36.58
N GLN A 60 -9.11 -20.09 35.56
CA GLN A 60 -8.45 -20.24 34.26
C GLN A 60 -7.08 -19.58 34.32
N MET A 61 -6.02 -20.36 34.13
CA MET A 61 -4.65 -19.84 34.13
C MET A 61 -4.17 -19.70 32.68
N ILE A 62 -3.95 -18.45 32.25
CA ILE A 62 -3.40 -18.16 30.92
C ILE A 62 -1.88 -18.07 31.04
N MET A 63 -1.19 -19.05 30.46
CA MET A 63 0.26 -19.03 30.29
C MET A 63 0.63 -18.38 28.95
N PHE A 64 1.69 -17.58 28.95
CA PHE A 64 2.26 -17.00 27.74
C PHE A 64 3.78 -16.91 27.86
N ASP A 65 4.47 -16.91 26.72
CA ASP A 65 5.89 -16.59 26.67
C ASP A 65 6.04 -15.06 26.66
N PRO A 66 6.74 -14.44 27.63
CA PRO A 66 6.90 -12.99 27.64
C PRO A 66 7.68 -12.54 26.39
N PRO A 67 7.12 -11.62 25.59
CA PRO A 67 7.77 -11.16 24.37
C PRO A 67 8.99 -10.30 24.68
N ILE A 68 10.08 -10.51 23.93
CA ILE A 68 11.32 -9.75 24.12
C ILE A 68 11.30 -8.51 23.21
N ALA A 69 11.10 -7.33 23.82
CA ALA A 69 11.03 -6.05 23.12
C ALA A 69 12.33 -5.72 22.33
N SER A 70 13.50 -6.07 22.86
CA SER A 70 14.79 -5.88 22.15
C SER A 70 14.90 -6.70 20.86
N ARG A 71 14.07 -7.74 20.70
CA ARG A 71 13.96 -8.54 19.47
C ARG A 71 12.75 -8.16 18.62
N MET A 72 12.02 -7.10 18.98
CA MET A 72 10.76 -6.68 18.35
C MET A 72 9.68 -7.76 18.36
N GLN A 73 9.65 -8.61 19.37
CA GLN A 73 8.58 -9.60 19.55
C GLN A 73 7.39 -8.93 20.20
N TYR A 74 6.18 -9.23 19.74
CA TYR A 74 4.94 -8.77 20.37
C TYR A 74 3.74 -9.63 19.97
N TYR A 75 2.69 -9.59 20.79
CA TYR A 75 1.39 -10.17 20.51
C TYR A 75 0.47 -9.11 19.88
N SER A 76 -0.29 -9.51 18.87
CA SER A 76 -1.27 -8.64 18.20
C SER A 76 -2.56 -9.41 17.95
N LEU A 77 -3.70 -8.76 18.16
CA LEU A 77 -5.02 -9.29 17.84
C LEU A 77 -5.28 -9.27 16.33
N GLU A 78 -4.85 -8.18 15.70
CA GLU A 78 -5.02 -7.95 14.27
C GLU A 78 -3.70 -8.23 13.53
N PRO A 79 -3.76 -8.71 12.27
CA PRO A 79 -2.56 -8.87 11.47
C PRO A 79 -1.88 -7.52 11.24
N ILE A 80 -0.55 -7.49 11.31
CA ILE A 80 0.22 -6.29 10.99
C ILE A 80 -0.11 -5.78 9.57
N SER A 81 -0.46 -4.50 9.46
CA SER A 81 -0.62 -3.83 8.18
C SER A 81 0.75 -3.35 7.68
N LEU A 82 1.16 -3.81 6.50
CA LEU A 82 2.40 -3.35 5.86
C LEU A 82 2.21 -2.00 5.13
N GLU A 83 1.00 -1.43 5.16
CA GLU A 83 0.60 -0.21 4.45
C GLU A 83 0.18 0.93 5.38
N LEU A 84 0.32 2.17 4.90
CA LEU A 84 -0.24 3.33 5.60
C LEU A 84 -1.77 3.25 5.55
N SER A 85 -2.40 3.21 6.72
CA SER A 85 -3.86 3.03 6.89
C SER A 85 -4.70 4.11 6.21
N GLU A 86 -4.11 5.25 5.84
CA GLU A 86 -4.80 6.42 5.27
C GLU A 86 -5.14 6.28 3.77
N LYS A 87 -4.59 5.29 3.05
CA LYS A 87 -4.78 5.13 1.58
C LYS A 87 -5.66 3.93 1.17
N SER A 88 -6.21 3.17 2.11
CA SER A 88 -7.14 2.07 1.77
C SER A 88 -8.51 2.55 1.28
N SER A 89 -8.72 3.85 1.06
CA SER A 89 -9.87 4.35 0.32
C SER A 89 -9.66 4.12 -1.18
N PHE A 90 -10.00 2.89 -1.63
CA PHE A 90 -10.70 2.40 -2.84
C PHE A 90 -10.82 3.24 -4.13
N THR A 91 -10.23 4.41 -4.19
CA THR A 91 -10.37 5.31 -5.31
C THR A 91 -9.61 4.74 -6.48
N ILE A 92 -10.35 4.55 -7.57
CA ILE A 92 -9.88 4.29 -8.92
C ILE A 92 -9.82 2.80 -9.31
N ILE A 93 -10.95 2.10 -9.18
CA ILE A 93 -11.33 1.04 -10.13
C ILE A 93 -12.56 1.56 -10.90
N SER A 94 -12.87 1.04 -12.10
CA SER A 94 -14.08 1.41 -12.87
C SER A 94 -15.30 1.61 -11.95
N GLN A 95 -16.08 2.69 -12.14
CA GLN A 95 -17.28 3.00 -11.33
C GLN A 95 -18.21 1.79 -11.14
N GLU A 96 -18.25 0.92 -12.14
CA GLU A 96 -19.05 -0.30 -12.18
C GLU A 96 -18.52 -1.40 -11.23
N TYR A 97 -17.20 -1.52 -11.08
CA TYR A 97 -16.60 -2.47 -10.14
C TYR A 97 -16.49 -1.90 -8.73
N GLU A 98 -16.24 -0.60 -8.58
CA GLU A 98 -16.33 0.09 -7.29
C GLU A 98 -17.73 -0.11 -6.69
N LYS A 99 -18.77 -0.01 -7.52
CA LYS A 99 -20.13 -0.37 -7.13
C LYS A 99 -20.24 -1.84 -6.68
N SER A 100 -19.71 -2.79 -7.45
CA SER A 100 -19.75 -4.22 -7.05
C SER A 100 -18.97 -4.54 -5.77
N LEU A 101 -17.83 -3.88 -5.53
CA LEU A 101 -17.04 -4.05 -4.30
C LEU A 101 -17.72 -3.41 -3.10
N LEU A 102 -18.30 -2.21 -3.28
CA LEU A 102 -19.11 -1.56 -2.26
C LEU A 102 -20.35 -2.39 -1.95
N ASP A 103 -20.96 -3.02 -2.95
CA ASP A 103 -22.09 -3.92 -2.76
C ASP A 103 -21.65 -5.20 -2.01
N GLU A 104 -20.49 -5.80 -2.33
CA GLU A 104 -19.94 -6.95 -1.59
C GLU A 104 -19.54 -6.57 -0.14
N GLN A 105 -19.02 -5.36 0.09
CA GLN A 105 -18.72 -4.85 1.43
C GLN A 105 -20.01 -4.61 2.22
N LYS A 106 -21.02 -3.98 1.63
CA LYS A 106 -22.33 -3.81 2.24
C LYS A 106 -22.95 -5.16 2.55
N GLU A 107 -22.82 -6.15 1.69
CA GLU A 107 -23.30 -7.50 1.94
C GLU A 107 -22.57 -8.14 3.13
N LYS A 108 -21.24 -8.00 3.22
CA LYS A 108 -20.45 -8.45 4.38
C LYS A 108 -20.85 -7.72 5.67
N GLU A 109 -21.04 -6.41 5.62
CA GLU A 109 -21.50 -5.61 6.75
C GLU A 109 -22.90 -6.03 7.20
N GLN A 110 -23.82 -6.27 6.25
CA GLN A 110 -25.14 -6.81 6.52
C GLN A 110 -25.08 -8.22 7.12
N ILE A 111 -24.17 -9.08 6.65
CA ILE A 111 -23.95 -10.40 7.25
C ILE A 111 -23.41 -10.25 8.66
N ILE A 112 -22.45 -9.35 8.90
CA ILE A 112 -21.90 -9.07 10.23
C ILE A 112 -23.01 -8.54 11.15
N GLU A 113 -23.87 -7.63 10.68
CA GLU A 113 -25.04 -7.14 11.43
C GLU A 113 -26.05 -8.25 11.72
N LYS A 114 -26.39 -9.09 10.73
CA LYS A 114 -27.26 -10.25 10.95
C LYS A 114 -26.65 -11.22 11.97
N VAL A 115 -25.35 -11.48 11.89
CA VAL A 115 -24.63 -12.31 12.88
C VAL A 115 -24.66 -11.67 14.26
N LYS A 116 -24.52 -10.33 14.36
CA LYS A 116 -24.68 -9.60 15.62
C LYS A 116 -26.10 -9.72 16.19
N LEU A 117 -27.14 -9.72 15.35
CA LEU A 117 -28.53 -9.91 15.79
C LEU A 117 -28.81 -11.34 16.27
N HIS A 118 -28.10 -12.33 15.71
CA HIS A 118 -28.18 -13.73 16.15
C HIS A 118 -27.25 -14.08 17.32
N ALA A 119 -26.31 -13.18 17.65
CA ALA A 119 -25.45 -13.30 18.83
C ALA A 119 -26.14 -12.58 20.00
N SER A 120 -26.65 -13.33 20.98
CA SER A 120 -27.31 -12.80 22.18
C SER A 120 -26.34 -12.09 23.15
N TYR A 121 -25.60 -11.10 22.68
CA TYR A 121 -24.66 -10.31 23.48
C TYR A 121 -25.04 -8.84 23.43
N ASP A 122 -24.98 -8.18 24.58
CA ASP A 122 -25.14 -6.72 24.67
C ASP A 122 -23.98 -6.04 23.90
N PRO A 123 -24.26 -5.16 22.92
CA PRO A 123 -23.24 -4.44 22.16
C PRO A 123 -22.27 -3.65 23.05
N ALA A 124 -22.75 -3.10 24.17
CA ALA A 124 -21.92 -2.36 25.13
C ALA A 124 -20.91 -3.30 25.82
N GLU A 125 -21.36 -4.51 26.19
CA GLU A 125 -20.52 -5.51 26.83
C GLU A 125 -19.44 -6.03 25.86
N LEU A 126 -19.77 -6.26 24.59
CA LEU A 126 -18.81 -6.70 23.57
C LEU A 126 -17.70 -5.66 23.35
N SER A 127 -18.06 -4.37 23.27
CA SER A 127 -17.10 -3.27 23.14
C SER A 127 -16.18 -3.19 24.35
N TYR A 128 -16.74 -3.28 25.56
CA TYR A 128 -15.99 -3.29 26.81
C TYR A 128 -15.03 -4.48 26.92
N ARG A 129 -15.48 -5.70 26.59
CA ARG A 129 -14.63 -6.91 26.53
C ARG A 129 -13.52 -6.77 25.49
N GLY A 130 -13.80 -6.14 24.35
CA GLY A 130 -12.80 -5.82 23.33
C GLY A 130 -11.72 -4.86 23.83
N LEU A 131 -12.11 -3.84 24.61
CA LEU A 131 -11.18 -2.90 25.24
C LEU A 131 -10.29 -3.60 26.28
N ILE A 132 -10.89 -4.43 27.15
CA ILE A 132 -10.14 -5.24 28.12
C ILE A 132 -9.12 -6.10 27.40
N LEU A 133 -9.51 -6.81 26.33
CA LEU A 133 -8.61 -7.68 25.58
C LEU A 133 -7.44 -6.90 24.99
N ARG A 134 -7.68 -5.71 24.42
CA ARG A 134 -6.61 -4.83 23.92
C ARG A 134 -5.66 -4.39 25.03
N ASN A 135 -6.19 -3.99 26.18
CA ASN A 135 -5.39 -3.59 27.34
C ASN A 135 -4.56 -4.75 27.90
N THR A 136 -5.13 -5.95 28.01
CA THR A 136 -4.44 -7.16 28.46
C THR A 136 -3.30 -7.52 27.53
N ILE A 137 -3.51 -7.48 26.21
CA ILE A 137 -2.44 -7.73 25.23
C ILE A 137 -1.33 -6.67 25.32
N SER A 138 -1.69 -5.40 25.53
CA SER A 138 -0.69 -4.35 25.79
C SER A 138 0.12 -4.62 27.04
N GLN A 139 -0.50 -5.06 28.13
CA GLN A 139 0.18 -5.44 29.37
C GLN A 139 1.11 -6.64 29.17
N ILE A 140 0.66 -7.66 28.42
CA ILE A 140 1.48 -8.83 28.05
C ILE A 140 2.73 -8.38 27.28
N ASN A 141 2.57 -7.45 26.33
CA ASN A 141 3.68 -6.91 25.54
C ASN A 141 4.70 -6.13 26.40
N CYS A 142 4.23 -5.38 27.40
CA CYS A 142 5.10 -4.62 28.30
C CYS A 142 5.71 -5.46 29.44
N CYS A 143 5.18 -6.65 29.72
CA CYS A 143 5.52 -7.45 30.91
C CYS A 143 7.03 -7.74 31.04
N HIS A 144 7.68 -8.10 29.93
CA HIS A 144 9.12 -8.40 29.96
C HIS A 144 9.97 -7.17 30.30
N GLU A 145 9.70 -6.05 29.64
CA GLU A 145 10.42 -4.78 29.82
C GLU A 145 10.20 -4.24 31.24
N LEU A 146 8.95 -4.23 31.70
CA LEU A 146 8.60 -3.86 33.07
C LEU A 146 9.34 -4.73 34.09
N GLY A 147 9.41 -6.04 33.86
CA GLY A 147 10.14 -6.96 34.74
C GLY A 147 11.66 -6.77 34.74
N VAL A 148 12.26 -6.28 33.65
CA VAL A 148 13.68 -5.89 33.61
C VAL A 148 13.89 -4.60 34.41
N GLU A 149 13.04 -3.61 34.19
CA GLU A 149 13.12 -2.30 34.83
C GLU A 149 12.87 -2.36 36.34
N MET A 150 11.88 -3.14 36.77
CA MET A 150 11.63 -3.40 38.19
C MET A 150 12.82 -4.09 38.86
N ARG A 151 13.46 -5.05 38.20
CA ARG A 151 14.67 -5.72 38.73
C ARG A 151 15.84 -4.75 38.83
N ARG A 152 16.04 -3.90 37.83
CA ARG A 152 17.08 -2.88 37.82
C ARG A 152 16.90 -1.91 38.99
N LYS A 153 15.68 -1.37 39.16
CA LYS A 153 15.36 -0.49 40.30
C LYS A 153 15.43 -1.20 41.65
N ALA A 154 15.00 -2.46 41.74
CA ALA A 154 15.12 -3.24 42.97
C ALA A 154 16.60 -3.42 43.39
N LEU A 155 17.51 -3.60 42.42
CA LEU A 155 18.95 -3.68 42.70
C LEU A 155 19.56 -2.34 43.09
N GLU A 156 19.02 -1.21 42.60
CA GLU A 156 19.41 0.14 43.02
C GLU A 156 18.92 0.45 44.44
N VAL A 157 17.68 0.08 44.78
CA VAL A 157 17.06 0.34 46.09
C VAL A 157 17.58 -0.60 47.19
N TYR A 158 17.93 -1.85 46.86
CA TYR A 158 18.46 -2.84 47.80
C TYR A 158 19.92 -3.21 47.48
N PRO A 159 20.90 -2.33 47.78
CA PRO A 159 22.31 -2.52 47.43
C PRO A 159 22.96 -3.74 48.11
N ARG A 160 22.37 -4.28 49.20
CA ARG A 160 22.83 -5.52 49.84
C ARG A 160 22.88 -6.73 48.90
N ILE A 161 22.06 -6.74 47.84
CA ILE A 161 22.05 -7.80 46.83
C ILE A 161 23.24 -7.66 45.85
N ARG A 162 23.74 -6.44 45.64
CA ARG A 162 24.90 -6.16 44.76
C ARG A 162 26.24 -6.53 45.40
N ILE A 163 26.32 -6.46 46.72
CA ILE A 163 27.57 -6.61 47.50
C ILE A 163 28.13 -8.05 47.46
N GLN A 164 27.29 -9.07 47.27
CA GLN A 164 27.75 -10.48 47.21
C GLN A 164 28.60 -10.83 45.98
N THR A 165 28.62 -10.01 44.91
CA THR A 165 29.30 -10.36 43.64
C THR A 165 30.61 -9.64 43.38
N ARG A 166 31.00 -8.66 44.21
CA ARG A 166 32.31 -8.00 44.07
C ARG A 166 32.95 -7.75 45.44
N LEU A 167 33.64 -8.76 45.95
CA LEU A 167 34.72 -8.53 46.93
C LEU A 167 35.88 -7.85 46.18
N ARG A 168 36.17 -6.60 46.55
CA ARG A 168 37.32 -5.83 46.04
C ARG A 168 38.60 -6.58 46.39
N ARG A 169 39.21 -7.21 45.38
CA ARG A 169 40.58 -7.73 45.43
C ARG A 169 41.56 -6.53 45.34
N ARG A 170 42.63 -6.53 46.14
CA ARG A 170 43.72 -5.53 46.02
C ARG A 170 44.55 -5.83 44.76
N LEU A 171 44.80 -4.79 43.96
CA LEU A 171 45.50 -4.86 42.67
C LEU A 171 47.01 -5.11 42.87
N SER A 172 47.59 -5.91 42.00
CA SER A 172 49.02 -6.27 41.96
C SER A 172 49.85 -5.26 41.16
N VAL A 173 51.17 -5.25 41.34
CA VAL A 173 52.10 -4.25 40.76
C VAL A 173 52.11 -4.28 39.22
N SER A 174 51.81 -5.43 38.58
CA SER A 174 51.63 -5.52 37.13
C SER A 174 50.29 -4.93 36.66
N GLU A 175 49.25 -5.00 37.49
CA GLU A 175 47.96 -4.32 37.23
C GLU A 175 48.11 -2.80 37.33
N PHE A 176 48.98 -2.29 38.20
CA PHE A 176 49.29 -0.85 38.27
C PHE A 176 49.98 -0.31 37.00
N ALA A 177 50.87 -1.11 36.39
CA ALA A 177 51.47 -0.78 35.10
C ALA A 177 50.44 -0.80 33.96
N ILE A 178 49.53 -1.78 33.96
CA ILE A 178 48.40 -1.86 33.03
C ILE A 178 47.42 -0.70 33.26
N GLU A 179 47.23 -0.26 34.50
CA GLU A 179 46.36 0.86 34.88
C GLU A 179 46.99 2.20 34.44
N SER A 180 48.30 2.36 34.56
CA SER A 180 49.05 3.50 34.01
C SER A 180 49.01 3.55 32.47
N ALA A 181 49.15 2.40 31.80
CA ALA A 181 48.99 2.31 30.35
C ALA A 181 47.55 2.60 29.91
N LYS A 182 46.55 2.14 30.68
CA LYS A 182 45.14 2.49 30.47
C LYS A 182 44.88 3.98 30.66
N HIS A 183 45.54 4.66 31.60
CA HIS A 183 45.41 6.11 31.77
C HIS A 183 45.93 6.90 30.56
N VAL A 184 47.04 6.46 29.95
CA VAL A 184 47.55 7.08 28.72
C VAL A 184 46.63 6.77 27.54
N HIS A 185 46.21 5.52 27.39
CA HIS A 185 45.25 5.10 26.36
C HIS A 185 43.92 5.87 26.47
N ASN A 186 43.39 6.02 27.69
CA ASN A 186 42.18 6.80 27.95
C ASN A 186 42.40 8.28 27.62
N ARG A 187 43.56 8.88 27.93
CA ARG A 187 43.85 10.27 27.51
C ARG A 187 43.89 10.44 26.00
N VAL A 188 44.43 9.47 25.26
CA VAL A 188 44.42 9.50 23.79
C VAL A 188 43.00 9.32 23.25
N ILE A 189 42.20 8.42 23.85
CA ILE A 189 40.78 8.25 23.52
C ILE A 189 40.00 9.52 23.82
N ASP A 190 40.22 10.16 24.97
CA ASP A 190 39.53 11.39 25.39
C ASP A 190 39.90 12.57 24.47
N PHE A 191 41.15 12.63 24.00
CA PHE A 191 41.57 13.60 23.00
C PHE A 191 40.92 13.32 21.63
N ALA A 192 40.90 12.06 21.20
CA ALA A 192 40.25 11.65 19.96
C ALA A 192 38.73 11.87 20.01
N SER A 193 38.06 11.60 21.14
CA SER A 193 36.64 11.85 21.33
C SER A 193 36.33 13.34 21.35
N ASN A 194 37.15 14.17 22.01
CA ASN A 194 36.96 15.62 21.99
C ASN A 194 37.13 16.22 20.58
N CYS A 195 38.08 15.70 19.79
CA CYS A 195 38.22 16.07 18.38
C CYS A 195 37.00 15.61 17.56
N TRP A 196 36.55 14.37 17.78
CA TRP A 196 35.37 13.80 17.15
C TRP A 196 34.10 14.62 17.48
N ASP A 197 33.91 15.02 18.73
CA ASP A 197 32.78 15.82 19.21
C ASP A 197 32.70 17.21 18.56
N ARG A 198 33.83 17.75 18.08
CA ARG A 198 33.87 19.01 17.30
C ARG A 198 33.65 18.78 15.80
N VAL A 199 34.18 17.69 15.24
CA VAL A 199 34.10 17.40 13.80
C VAL A 199 32.72 16.87 13.40
N VAL A 200 32.12 15.98 14.21
CA VAL A 200 30.80 15.39 13.95
C VAL A 200 29.70 16.42 13.74
N PRO A 201 29.50 17.46 14.57
CA PRO A 201 28.43 18.43 14.34
C PRO A 201 28.65 19.21 13.04
N LEU A 202 29.89 19.53 12.67
CA LEU A 202 30.19 20.21 11.40
C LEU A 202 29.88 19.32 10.19
N LEU A 203 30.28 18.04 10.24
CA LEU A 203 29.92 17.06 9.23
C LEU A 203 28.40 16.84 9.15
N MET A 204 27.72 16.81 10.28
CA MET A 204 26.26 16.66 10.35
C MET A 204 25.55 17.87 9.74
N VAL A 205 25.94 19.11 10.08
CA VAL A 205 25.36 20.32 9.48
C VAL A 205 25.59 20.34 7.96
N GLY A 206 26.79 19.98 7.50
CA GLY A 206 27.08 19.84 6.07
C GLY A 206 26.21 18.77 5.39
N PHE A 207 26.05 17.60 6.02
CA PHE A 207 25.19 16.52 5.53
C PHE A 207 23.70 16.93 5.47
N LEU A 208 23.18 17.56 6.53
CA LEU A 208 21.81 18.06 6.57
C LEU A 208 21.59 19.16 5.52
N GLY A 209 22.56 20.06 5.33
CA GLY A 209 22.53 21.07 4.28
C GLY A 209 22.46 20.45 2.88
N MET A 210 23.32 19.47 2.60
CA MET A 210 23.30 18.70 1.35
C MET A 210 21.95 18.01 1.13
N LEU A 211 21.40 17.38 2.17
CA LEU A 211 20.10 16.71 2.12
C LEU A 211 18.97 17.70 1.79
N MET A 212 18.98 18.89 2.38
CA MET A 212 18.01 19.95 2.07
C MET A 212 18.17 20.47 0.63
N CYS A 213 19.40 20.65 0.12
CA CYS A 213 19.63 21.01 -1.28
C CYS A 213 19.07 19.96 -2.23
N LEU A 214 19.35 18.67 -1.97
CA LEU A 214 18.80 17.55 -2.74
C LEU A 214 17.27 17.52 -2.66
N ARG A 215 16.67 17.85 -1.51
CA ARG A 215 15.20 17.95 -1.34
C ARG A 215 14.60 19.05 -2.21
N VAL A 216 15.26 20.21 -2.33
CA VAL A 216 14.79 21.32 -3.18
C VAL A 216 14.86 20.93 -4.66
N ILE A 217 15.96 20.32 -5.10
CA ILE A 217 16.12 19.81 -6.47
C ILE A 217 15.05 18.76 -6.78
N ALA A 218 14.84 17.82 -5.85
CA ALA A 218 13.81 16.80 -5.95
C ALA A 218 12.41 17.39 -6.12
N GLU A 219 12.05 18.39 -5.32
CA GLU A 219 10.76 19.07 -5.44
C GLU A 219 10.61 19.80 -6.79
N GLY A 220 11.68 20.37 -7.32
CA GLY A 220 11.70 20.95 -8.66
C GLY A 220 11.35 19.93 -9.74
N ILE A 221 12.02 18.77 -9.73
CA ILE A 221 11.76 17.68 -10.69
C ILE A 221 10.33 17.14 -10.55
N LEU A 222 9.84 16.94 -9.32
CA LEU A 222 8.47 16.50 -9.08
C LEU A 222 7.43 17.45 -9.68
N ARG A 223 7.64 18.76 -9.56
CA ARG A 223 6.76 19.77 -10.17
C ARG A 223 6.78 19.74 -11.69
N VAL A 224 7.93 19.46 -12.30
CA VAL A 224 8.05 19.30 -13.76
C VAL A 224 7.28 18.05 -14.23
N ILE A 225 7.42 16.92 -13.54
CA ILE A 225 6.72 15.67 -13.88
C ILE A 225 5.19 15.82 -13.73
N GLU A 226 4.75 16.59 -12.72
CA GLU A 226 3.32 16.83 -12.46
C GLU A 226 2.75 18.06 -13.15
N TYR A 227 3.55 18.75 -13.96
CA TYR A 227 3.10 19.92 -14.67
C TYR A 227 1.91 19.57 -15.58
N ARG A 228 0.82 20.33 -15.43
CA ARG A 228 -0.40 20.21 -16.25
C ARG A 228 -0.69 21.55 -16.89
N ALA A 229 -0.59 21.63 -18.21
CA ALA A 229 -0.94 22.84 -18.96
C ALA A 229 -2.45 23.15 -18.91
N LYS A 230 -3.30 22.11 -18.88
CA LYS A 230 -4.74 22.20 -18.61
C LYS A 230 -5.18 21.00 -17.77
N PRO A 231 -6.22 21.11 -16.93
CA PRO A 231 -6.67 20.03 -16.06
C PRO A 231 -7.15 18.76 -16.80
N SER A 232 -7.47 18.87 -18.10
CA SER A 232 -7.88 17.73 -18.95
C SER A 232 -6.69 16.96 -19.57
N PHE A 233 -5.48 17.53 -19.59
CA PHE A 233 -4.33 16.88 -20.22
C PHE A 233 -3.66 15.85 -19.32
N TYR A 234 -3.08 14.83 -19.95
CA TYR A 234 -2.31 13.78 -19.29
C TYR A 234 -1.02 14.35 -18.68
N THR A 235 -0.64 13.87 -17.49
CA THR A 235 0.67 14.19 -16.89
C THR A 235 1.76 13.33 -17.50
N LEU A 236 3.03 13.74 -17.36
CA LEU A 236 4.15 12.98 -17.90
C LEU A 236 4.22 11.56 -17.32
N LYS A 237 3.89 11.42 -16.03
CA LYS A 237 3.78 10.11 -15.34
C LYS A 237 2.60 9.24 -15.79
N ASP A 238 1.60 9.80 -16.48
CA ASP A 238 0.50 9.02 -17.07
C ASP A 238 0.89 8.41 -18.42
N VAL A 239 1.84 9.06 -19.13
CA VAL A 239 2.30 8.66 -20.47
C VAL A 239 3.49 7.71 -20.37
N SER A 240 4.47 8.05 -19.55
CA SER A 240 5.78 7.40 -19.49
C SER A 240 5.98 6.64 -18.18
N ALA A 241 6.41 5.38 -18.28
CA ALA A 241 6.76 4.54 -17.14
C ALA A 241 8.04 5.05 -16.44
N THR A 242 8.98 5.64 -17.18
CA THR A 242 10.20 6.22 -16.58
C THR A 242 9.89 7.42 -15.69
N ALA A 243 9.06 8.35 -16.17
CA ALA A 243 8.64 9.51 -15.40
C ALA A 243 7.93 9.11 -14.10
N LEU A 244 7.09 8.07 -14.18
CA LEU A 244 6.43 7.48 -13.01
C LEU A 244 7.44 6.89 -12.01
N GLN A 245 8.39 6.08 -12.48
CA GLN A 245 9.36 5.44 -11.59
C GLN A 245 10.28 6.47 -10.93
N ILE A 246 10.66 7.53 -11.65
CA ILE A 246 11.41 8.67 -11.09
C ILE A 246 10.57 9.38 -10.01
N ASP A 247 9.31 9.71 -10.29
CA ASP A 247 8.41 10.34 -9.30
C ASP A 247 8.28 9.49 -8.03
N LEU A 248 8.11 8.16 -8.18
CA LEU A 248 8.05 7.26 -7.04
C LEU A 248 9.34 7.25 -6.20
N ARG A 249 10.50 7.09 -6.84
CA ARG A 249 11.81 7.06 -6.15
C ARG A 249 12.11 8.39 -5.47
N LEU A 250 11.75 9.49 -6.11
CA LEU A 250 11.97 10.82 -5.59
C LEU A 250 11.05 11.12 -4.39
N GLN A 251 9.78 10.70 -4.44
CA GLN A 251 8.89 10.77 -3.28
C GLN A 251 9.38 9.91 -2.11
N GLN A 252 9.89 8.70 -2.37
CA GLN A 252 10.49 7.84 -1.35
C GLN A 252 11.69 8.53 -0.68
N PHE A 253 12.61 9.07 -1.49
CA PHE A 253 13.75 9.84 -1.00
C PHE A 253 13.32 11.01 -0.13
N CYS A 254 12.28 11.74 -0.52
CA CYS A 254 11.76 12.88 0.21
C CYS A 254 11.06 12.50 1.54
N TYR A 255 10.55 11.26 1.64
CA TYR A 255 9.87 10.76 2.83
C TYR A 255 10.81 10.08 3.83
N TRP A 256 11.96 9.55 3.40
CA TRP A 256 12.90 8.86 4.29
C TRP A 256 13.38 9.68 5.49
N PRO A 257 13.75 10.97 5.36
CA PRO A 257 14.25 11.74 6.50
C PRO A 257 13.21 11.87 7.62
N ILE A 258 11.95 12.16 7.27
CA ILE A 258 10.88 12.28 8.27
C ILE A 258 10.54 10.92 8.89
N GLN A 259 10.57 9.84 8.09
CA GLN A 259 10.30 8.49 8.58
C GLN A 259 11.40 8.04 9.55
N TYR A 260 12.67 8.35 9.22
CA TYR A 260 13.80 8.10 10.10
C TYR A 260 13.71 8.90 11.40
N LEU A 261 13.37 10.19 11.34
CA LEU A 261 13.20 11.03 12.54
C LEU A 261 12.09 10.51 13.46
N LYS A 262 10.96 10.06 12.89
CA LYS A 262 9.88 9.41 13.65
C LYS A 262 10.38 8.17 14.37
N ILE A 263 11.06 7.27 13.65
CA ILE A 263 11.65 6.05 14.23
C ILE A 263 12.68 6.42 15.31
N TYR A 264 13.56 7.39 15.06
CA TYR A 264 14.60 7.79 16.01
C TYR A 264 14.01 8.36 17.31
N ARG A 265 13.05 9.29 17.23
CA ARG A 265 12.37 9.82 18.42
C ARG A 265 11.64 8.72 19.17
N ARG A 266 10.92 7.88 18.44
CA ARG A 266 10.11 6.78 18.99
C ARG A 266 10.97 5.66 19.60
N SER A 267 12.20 5.47 19.13
CA SER A 267 13.17 4.55 19.72
C SER A 267 13.65 4.98 21.10
N ARG A 268 13.40 6.23 21.52
CA ARG A 268 13.69 6.73 22.88
C ARG A 268 12.51 6.51 23.85
N ASP A 269 11.33 6.14 23.34
CA ASP A 269 10.16 5.75 24.13
C ASP A 269 10.26 4.26 24.55
N TRP A 270 9.25 3.76 25.28
CA TRP A 270 9.14 2.33 25.64
C TRP A 270 9.25 1.40 24.43
N SER A 271 10.18 0.43 24.50
CA SER A 271 10.50 -0.48 23.40
C SER A 271 9.40 -1.50 23.09
N SER A 272 8.48 -1.72 24.04
CA SER A 272 7.28 -2.56 23.90
C SER A 272 6.16 -1.93 23.06
N ASN A 273 6.31 -0.70 22.56
CA ASN A 273 5.31 -0.03 21.75
C ASN A 273 5.16 -0.69 20.36
N THR A 274 4.00 -1.30 20.10
CA THR A 274 3.72 -2.02 18.86
C THR A 274 3.74 -1.13 17.61
N ASN A 275 3.43 0.17 17.76
CA ASN A 275 3.46 1.13 16.65
C ASN A 275 4.86 1.36 16.09
N PHE A 276 5.89 1.35 16.95
CA PHE A 276 7.29 1.50 16.54
C PHE A 276 7.72 0.35 15.62
N ASN A 277 7.36 -0.89 15.98
CA ASN A 277 7.70 -2.09 15.20
C ASN A 277 7.15 -2.00 13.77
N MET A 278 5.95 -1.46 13.58
CA MET A 278 5.33 -1.32 12.26
C MET A 278 6.07 -0.30 11.39
N GLU A 279 6.35 0.90 11.92
CA GLU A 279 7.07 1.94 11.19
C GLU A 279 8.49 1.51 10.82
N TYR A 280 9.17 0.81 11.75
CA TYR A 280 10.47 0.20 11.53
C TYR A 280 10.43 -0.81 10.39
N ILE A 281 9.51 -1.78 10.42
CA ILE A 281 9.39 -2.81 9.37
C ILE A 281 9.16 -2.18 8.00
N ARG A 282 8.29 -1.16 7.90
CA ARG A 282 8.01 -0.46 6.64
C ARG A 282 9.23 0.29 6.10
N PHE A 283 9.93 1.03 6.97
CA PHE A 283 11.12 1.81 6.59
C PHE A 283 12.23 0.91 6.05
N TYR A 284 12.61 -0.13 6.81
CA TYR A 284 13.65 -1.05 6.40
C TYR A 284 13.26 -1.90 5.19
N ASN A 285 11.98 -2.26 5.03
CA ASN A 285 11.53 -2.91 3.81
C ASN A 285 11.75 -2.03 2.57
N ASN A 286 11.46 -0.73 2.65
CA ASN A 286 11.68 0.20 1.55
C ASN A 286 13.17 0.36 1.23
N ILE A 287 14.02 0.56 2.24
CA ILE A 287 15.47 0.67 2.05
C ILE A 287 16.03 -0.62 1.45
N TRP A 288 15.63 -1.78 1.97
CA TRP A 288 16.09 -3.08 1.49
C TRP A 288 15.69 -3.32 0.04
N LEU A 289 14.48 -2.96 -0.35
CA LEU A 289 14.04 -3.07 -1.74
C LEU A 289 14.85 -2.17 -2.67
N VAL A 290 15.09 -0.91 -2.29
CA VAL A 290 15.92 0.00 -3.11
C VAL A 290 17.35 -0.52 -3.23
N LEU A 291 17.94 -1.02 -2.15
CA LEU A 291 19.29 -1.56 -2.18
C LEU A 291 19.40 -2.77 -3.12
N ASN A 292 18.47 -3.72 -3.03
CA ASN A 292 18.46 -4.88 -3.93
C ASN A 292 18.19 -4.45 -5.39
N ASP A 293 17.30 -3.47 -5.60
CA ASP A 293 17.02 -2.93 -6.92
C ASP A 293 18.26 -2.31 -7.57
N VAL A 294 19.07 -1.56 -6.80
CA VAL A 294 20.36 -1.01 -7.27
C VAL A 294 21.37 -2.13 -7.55
N ILE A 295 21.50 -3.12 -6.67
CA ILE A 295 22.43 -4.25 -6.87
C ILE A 295 22.10 -5.02 -8.15
N ILE A 296 20.82 -5.38 -8.35
CA ILE A 296 20.34 -6.07 -9.55
C ILE A 296 20.47 -5.15 -10.78
N GLY A 297 20.25 -3.85 -10.61
CA GLY A 297 20.38 -2.87 -11.66
C GLY A 297 21.82 -2.76 -12.18
N ILE A 298 22.80 -2.69 -11.29
CA ILE A 298 24.23 -2.65 -11.65
C ILE A 298 24.64 -3.93 -12.39
N THR A 299 24.23 -5.11 -11.90
CA THR A 299 24.57 -6.38 -12.54
C THR A 299 23.96 -6.48 -13.95
N LEU A 300 22.70 -6.07 -14.11
CA LEU A 300 22.03 -6.04 -15.42
C LEU A 300 22.65 -5.00 -16.36
N SER A 301 23.04 -3.83 -15.85
CA SER A 301 23.68 -2.77 -16.62
C SER A 301 25.01 -3.24 -17.21
N ASN A 302 25.85 -3.86 -16.39
CA ASN A 302 27.13 -4.40 -16.83
C ASN A 302 26.93 -5.49 -17.89
N LEU A 303 25.97 -6.40 -17.68
CA LEU A 303 25.62 -7.43 -18.67
C LEU A 303 25.15 -6.82 -20.00
N MET A 304 24.35 -5.74 -19.96
CA MET A 304 23.92 -5.04 -21.17
C MET A 304 25.07 -4.33 -21.89
N LEU A 305 26.02 -3.73 -21.15
CA LEU A 305 27.19 -3.09 -21.74
C LEU A 305 28.12 -4.12 -22.41
N GLU A 306 28.36 -5.25 -21.75
CA GLU A 306 29.17 -6.36 -22.29
C GLU A 306 28.55 -7.00 -23.55
N ARG A 307 27.23 -6.96 -23.68
CA ARG A 307 26.47 -7.55 -24.80
C ARG A 307 25.87 -6.51 -25.75
N LYS A 308 26.34 -5.25 -25.66
CA LYS A 308 25.78 -4.11 -26.40
C LYS A 308 25.61 -4.39 -27.90
N GLU A 309 26.65 -4.90 -28.55
CA GLU A 309 26.63 -5.16 -30.00
C GLU A 309 25.53 -6.15 -30.39
N ARG A 310 25.39 -7.25 -29.65
CA ARG A 310 24.32 -8.24 -29.86
C ARG A 310 22.94 -7.64 -29.61
N ILE A 311 22.78 -6.81 -28.57
CA ILE A 311 21.50 -6.15 -28.27
C ILE A 311 21.10 -5.20 -29.41
N VAL A 312 22.05 -4.44 -29.95
CA VAL A 312 21.81 -3.54 -31.09
C VAL A 312 21.46 -4.34 -32.34
N GLU A 313 22.13 -5.47 -32.59
CA GLU A 313 21.81 -6.38 -33.69
C GLU A 313 20.38 -6.94 -33.57
N TYR A 314 19.99 -7.44 -32.40
CA TYR A 314 18.62 -7.91 -32.15
C TYR A 314 17.59 -6.80 -32.29
N LEU A 315 17.92 -5.57 -31.87
CA LEU A 315 17.03 -4.42 -32.04
C LEU A 315 16.84 -4.08 -33.52
N CYS A 316 17.91 -4.07 -34.32
CA CYS A 316 17.82 -3.84 -35.75
C CYS A 316 17.01 -4.97 -36.42
N TYR A 317 17.29 -6.22 -36.08
CA TYR A 317 16.52 -7.37 -36.57
C TYR A 317 15.03 -7.25 -36.23
N ALA A 318 14.67 -6.84 -35.00
CA ALA A 318 13.28 -6.65 -34.62
C ALA A 318 12.59 -5.53 -35.44
N ILE A 319 13.29 -4.44 -35.72
CA ILE A 319 12.75 -3.33 -36.52
C ILE A 319 12.58 -3.73 -37.99
N ASP A 320 13.64 -4.29 -38.59
CA ASP A 320 13.71 -4.59 -40.02
C ASP A 320 12.89 -5.84 -40.38
N THR A 321 12.90 -6.87 -39.54
CA THR A 321 12.21 -8.13 -39.85
C THR A 321 10.79 -8.13 -39.29
N ILE A 322 10.61 -7.85 -37.99
CA ILE A 322 9.31 -8.03 -37.33
C ILE A 322 8.36 -6.88 -37.64
N PHE A 323 8.81 -5.63 -37.50
CA PHE A 323 7.94 -4.45 -37.62
C PHE A 323 7.78 -3.94 -39.05
N THR A 324 8.64 -4.35 -39.99
CA THR A 324 8.53 -3.98 -41.41
C THR A 324 8.23 -5.21 -42.27
N ILE A 325 9.19 -6.07 -42.56
CA ILE A 325 9.00 -7.18 -43.55
C ILE A 325 7.83 -8.11 -43.21
N GLU A 326 7.75 -8.62 -41.99
CA GLU A 326 6.68 -9.55 -41.58
C GLU A 326 5.31 -8.87 -41.53
N PHE A 327 5.31 -7.59 -41.15
CA PHE A 327 4.11 -6.79 -41.14
C PHE A 327 3.62 -6.50 -42.57
N GLU A 328 4.51 -6.13 -43.49
CA GLU A 328 4.22 -6.00 -44.93
C GLU A 328 3.68 -7.31 -45.52
N ARG A 329 4.32 -8.44 -45.23
CA ARG A 329 3.86 -9.76 -45.66
C ARG A 329 2.45 -10.07 -45.17
N THR A 330 2.13 -9.68 -43.94
CA THR A 330 0.79 -9.84 -43.37
C THR A 330 -0.25 -8.98 -44.10
N ILE A 331 0.12 -7.77 -44.51
CA ILE A 331 -0.76 -6.87 -45.29
C ILE A 331 -0.97 -7.38 -46.72
N LEU A 332 0.08 -7.86 -47.39
CA LEU A 332 -0.05 -8.46 -48.72
C LEU A 332 -0.97 -9.69 -48.68
N TRP A 333 -0.79 -10.57 -47.69
CA TRP A 333 -1.68 -11.72 -47.47
C TRP A 333 -3.14 -11.30 -47.22
N LEU A 334 -3.35 -10.14 -46.61
CA LEU A 334 -4.67 -9.57 -46.31
C LEU A 334 -5.32 -8.91 -47.53
N MET A 335 -4.54 -8.40 -48.49
CA MET A 335 -5.02 -7.86 -49.77
C MET A 335 -5.49 -8.96 -50.73
N ASP A 336 -4.87 -10.14 -50.63
CA ASP A 336 -5.28 -11.34 -51.35
C ASP A 336 -6.52 -11.98 -50.69
N TRP A 337 -6.44 -13.26 -50.32
CA TRP A 337 -7.56 -14.06 -49.83
C TRP A 337 -7.23 -14.63 -48.45
N PRO A 338 -7.30 -13.82 -47.37
CA PRO A 338 -6.92 -14.25 -46.04
C PRO A 338 -7.82 -15.40 -45.57
N GLY A 339 -7.20 -16.56 -45.30
CA GLY A 339 -7.92 -17.75 -44.84
C GLY A 339 -8.99 -18.27 -45.81
N GLY A 340 -8.86 -17.96 -47.11
CA GLY A 340 -9.85 -18.32 -48.15
C GLY A 340 -11.08 -17.41 -48.18
N LEU A 341 -11.11 -16.34 -47.40
CA LEU A 341 -12.21 -15.38 -47.38
C LEU A 341 -12.01 -14.36 -48.50
N LYS A 342 -12.93 -14.35 -49.47
CA LYS A 342 -12.90 -13.42 -50.61
C LYS A 342 -13.35 -12.04 -50.16
N LEU A 343 -12.38 -11.15 -49.98
CA LEU A 343 -12.61 -9.75 -49.63
C LEU A 343 -12.93 -8.91 -50.86
N ASN A 344 -13.49 -7.71 -50.63
CA ASN A 344 -13.61 -6.70 -51.67
C ASN A 344 -12.21 -6.24 -52.09
N THR A 345 -11.84 -6.52 -53.34
CA THR A 345 -10.48 -6.30 -53.88
C THR A 345 -10.10 -4.82 -53.91
N GLU A 346 -11.01 -3.94 -54.34
CA GLU A 346 -10.74 -2.50 -54.44
C GLU A 346 -10.46 -1.88 -53.07
N LEU A 347 -11.32 -2.18 -52.08
CA LEU A 347 -11.15 -1.68 -50.73
C LEU A 347 -9.92 -2.29 -50.04
N ALA A 348 -9.66 -3.58 -50.26
CA ALA A 348 -8.49 -4.25 -49.71
C ALA A 348 -7.19 -3.67 -50.31
N SER A 349 -7.15 -3.40 -51.62
CA SER A 349 -6.01 -2.75 -52.28
C SER A 349 -5.77 -1.35 -51.73
N PHE A 350 -6.83 -0.54 -51.62
CA PHE A 350 -6.74 0.83 -51.07
C PHE A 350 -6.19 0.86 -49.65
N PHE A 351 -6.72 0.02 -48.74
CA PHE A 351 -6.18 -0.06 -47.38
C PHE A 351 -4.76 -0.61 -47.36
N GLY A 352 -4.50 -1.65 -48.14
CA GLY A 352 -3.20 -2.29 -48.24
C GLY A 352 -2.11 -1.31 -48.66
N GLU A 353 -2.30 -0.60 -49.76
CA GLU A 353 -1.35 0.39 -50.28
C GLU A 353 -1.11 1.53 -49.28
N LEU A 354 -2.16 2.08 -48.67
CA LEU A 354 -2.04 3.13 -47.66
C LEU A 354 -1.22 2.65 -46.45
N ILE A 355 -1.47 1.43 -46.00
CA ILE A 355 -0.81 0.85 -44.82
C ILE A 355 0.65 0.52 -45.15
N LEU A 356 0.93 -0.08 -46.30
CA LEU A 356 2.28 -0.33 -46.80
C LEU A 356 3.09 0.96 -46.89
N TRP A 357 2.49 2.04 -47.42
CA TRP A 357 3.15 3.35 -47.47
C TRP A 357 3.53 3.87 -46.06
N VAL A 358 2.63 3.75 -45.08
CA VAL A 358 2.93 4.17 -43.69
C VAL A 358 3.98 3.26 -43.03
N ILE A 359 3.98 1.95 -43.32
CA ILE A 359 5.00 1.01 -42.81
C ILE A 359 6.38 1.39 -43.35
N GLN A 360 6.50 1.64 -44.65
CA GLN A 360 7.76 2.09 -45.27
C GLN A 360 8.21 3.44 -44.71
N PHE A 361 7.29 4.39 -44.54
CA PHE A 361 7.59 5.67 -43.89
C PHE A 361 8.15 5.48 -42.47
N TRP A 362 7.50 4.65 -41.65
CA TRP A 362 7.95 4.38 -40.29
C TRP A 362 9.29 3.63 -40.25
N GLY A 363 9.49 2.66 -41.13
CA GLY A 363 10.77 1.95 -41.30
C GLY A 363 11.90 2.91 -41.67
N ASN A 364 11.69 3.80 -42.63
CA ASN A 364 12.65 4.83 -43.02
C ASN A 364 12.94 5.81 -41.87
N PHE A 365 11.92 6.20 -41.11
CA PHE A 365 12.08 7.02 -39.92
C PHE A 365 12.96 6.33 -38.87
N LEU A 366 12.73 5.05 -38.57
CA LEU A 366 13.57 4.31 -37.62
C LEU A 366 15.00 4.10 -38.14
N ASN A 367 15.17 3.90 -39.46
CA ASN A 367 16.48 3.80 -40.09
C ASN A 367 17.32 5.07 -39.95
N LEU A 368 16.69 6.25 -39.93
CA LEU A 368 17.38 7.52 -39.63
C LEU A 368 18.01 7.52 -38.23
N PHE A 369 17.39 6.84 -37.26
CA PHE A 369 17.89 6.73 -35.88
C PHE A 369 18.83 5.55 -35.65
N ARG A 370 19.02 4.67 -36.63
CA ARG A 370 19.89 3.49 -36.54
C ARG A 370 21.30 3.76 -35.99
N PRO A 371 22.06 4.80 -36.43
CA PRO A 371 23.38 5.08 -35.86
C PRO A 371 23.33 5.43 -34.36
N TYR A 372 22.19 5.91 -33.85
CA TYR A 372 22.00 6.24 -32.45
C TYR A 372 21.55 5.06 -31.57
N PHE A 373 21.20 3.90 -32.15
CA PHE A 373 20.77 2.74 -31.35
C PHE A 373 21.85 2.25 -30.39
N GLY A 374 23.12 2.31 -30.79
CA GLY A 374 24.24 2.01 -29.89
C GLY A 374 24.29 2.95 -28.68
N VAL A 375 24.04 4.24 -28.88
CA VAL A 375 23.97 5.24 -27.81
C VAL A 375 22.74 5.01 -26.95
N MET A 376 21.59 4.73 -27.56
CA MET A 376 20.34 4.44 -26.86
C MET A 376 20.49 3.24 -25.92
N VAL A 377 21.05 2.12 -26.39
CA VAL A 377 21.32 0.94 -25.54
C VAL A 377 22.28 1.28 -24.41
N THR A 378 23.30 2.11 -24.67
CA THR A 378 24.21 2.58 -23.61
C THR A 378 23.50 3.45 -22.57
N VAL A 379 22.59 4.35 -22.97
CA VAL A 379 21.78 5.15 -22.04
C VAL A 379 20.84 4.27 -21.22
N VAL A 380 20.19 3.29 -21.85
CA VAL A 380 19.36 2.29 -21.17
C VAL A 380 20.18 1.52 -20.14
N ALA A 381 21.38 1.07 -20.51
CA ALA A 381 22.26 0.36 -19.59
C ALA A 381 22.69 1.28 -18.43
N TYR A 382 23.06 2.54 -18.68
CA TYR A 382 23.42 3.45 -17.60
C TYR A 382 22.26 3.74 -16.64
N SER A 383 21.01 3.71 -17.11
CA SER A 383 19.84 3.88 -16.23
C SER A 383 19.74 2.78 -15.15
N GLY A 384 20.29 1.59 -15.41
CA GLY A 384 20.27 0.50 -14.42
C GLY A 384 21.19 0.73 -13.22
N PHE A 385 22.17 1.64 -13.27
CA PHE A 385 22.93 2.03 -12.08
C PHE A 385 22.05 2.68 -11.00
N ALA A 386 20.93 3.30 -11.40
CA ALA A 386 19.94 3.85 -10.49
C ALA A 386 18.91 2.82 -10.00
N GLY A 387 18.93 1.59 -10.54
CA GLY A 387 18.04 0.49 -10.17
C GLY A 387 17.53 -0.30 -11.38
N ALA A 388 17.32 -1.61 -11.20
CA ALA A 388 16.73 -2.48 -12.22
C ALA A 388 15.32 -2.02 -12.64
N THR A 389 14.54 -1.48 -11.70
CA THR A 389 13.22 -0.90 -11.97
C THR A 389 13.28 0.28 -12.94
N LEU A 390 14.31 1.14 -12.86
CA LEU A 390 14.45 2.26 -13.78
C LEU A 390 14.81 1.74 -15.18
N LEU A 391 15.72 0.78 -15.28
CA LEU A 391 16.07 0.12 -16.55
C LEU A 391 14.84 -0.51 -17.22
N ILE A 392 14.05 -1.29 -16.48
CA ILE A 392 12.80 -1.90 -16.99
C ILE A 392 11.80 -0.83 -17.44
N SER A 393 11.70 0.29 -16.72
CA SER A 393 10.81 1.39 -17.09
C SER A 393 11.20 2.06 -18.41
N VAL A 394 12.51 2.25 -18.67
CA VAL A 394 12.99 2.79 -19.96
C VAL A 394 12.72 1.80 -21.08
N VAL A 395 12.98 0.51 -20.85
CA VAL A 395 12.67 -0.55 -21.82
C VAL A 395 11.17 -0.60 -22.13
N SER A 396 10.29 -0.40 -21.13
CA SER A 396 8.84 -0.37 -21.34
C SER A 396 8.38 0.81 -22.19
N ASP A 397 9.00 1.99 -22.02
CA ASP A 397 8.70 3.15 -22.86
C ASP A 397 9.17 2.92 -24.30
N LEU A 398 10.36 2.34 -24.51
CA LEU A 398 10.84 1.95 -25.83
C LEU A 398 9.96 0.88 -26.49
N ALA A 399 9.51 -0.13 -25.74
CA ALA A 399 8.59 -1.16 -26.22
C ALA A 399 7.21 -0.60 -26.59
N SER A 400 6.83 0.56 -26.06
CA SER A 400 5.62 1.29 -26.45
C SER A 400 5.85 2.18 -27.69
N PHE A 401 7.07 2.68 -27.88
CA PHE A 401 7.44 3.59 -28.97
C PHE A 401 7.67 2.87 -30.31
N PHE A 402 8.45 1.79 -30.35
CA PHE A 402 8.77 1.11 -31.61
C PHE A 402 7.54 0.65 -32.43
N PRO A 403 6.49 0.05 -31.82
CA PRO A 403 5.27 -0.32 -32.53
C PRO A 403 4.23 0.82 -32.62
N ALA A 404 4.63 2.10 -32.61
CA ALA A 404 3.69 3.22 -32.66
C ALA A 404 2.79 3.22 -33.90
N HIS A 405 3.30 2.79 -35.06
CA HIS A 405 2.52 2.62 -36.29
C HIS A 405 1.38 1.59 -36.11
N VAL A 406 1.62 0.47 -35.41
CA VAL A 406 0.58 -0.52 -35.08
C VAL A 406 -0.54 0.11 -34.25
N TYR A 407 -0.19 0.95 -33.28
CA TYR A 407 -1.18 1.68 -32.48
C TYR A 407 -2.00 2.65 -33.33
N ALA A 408 -1.36 3.36 -34.26
CA ALA A 408 -2.03 4.27 -35.19
C ALA A 408 -3.01 3.52 -36.10
N PHE A 409 -2.62 2.39 -36.68
CA PHE A 409 -3.49 1.56 -37.52
C PHE A 409 -4.65 0.96 -36.74
N TYR A 410 -4.42 0.47 -35.51
CA TYR A 410 -5.50 0.00 -34.63
C TYR A 410 -6.54 1.12 -34.38
N LEU A 411 -6.08 2.35 -34.10
CA LEU A 411 -6.98 3.47 -33.88
C LEU A 411 -7.74 3.88 -35.15
N ALA A 412 -7.06 3.91 -36.29
CA ALA A 412 -7.65 4.27 -37.58
C ALA A 412 -8.69 3.24 -38.03
N SER A 413 -8.30 1.95 -38.09
CA SER A 413 -9.19 0.84 -38.47
C SER A 413 -10.37 0.68 -37.51
N GLY A 414 -10.15 0.82 -36.20
CA GLY A 414 -11.22 0.79 -35.20
C GLY A 414 -12.23 1.93 -35.39
N ARG A 415 -11.76 3.15 -35.71
CA ARG A 415 -12.65 4.28 -36.03
C ARG A 415 -13.47 4.04 -37.28
N ILE A 416 -12.86 3.55 -38.35
CA ILE A 416 -13.54 3.24 -39.61
C ILE A 416 -14.61 2.17 -39.38
N TYR A 417 -14.25 1.09 -38.67
CA TYR A 417 -15.17 0.01 -38.32
C TYR A 417 -16.35 0.50 -37.48
N ASN A 418 -16.09 1.31 -36.44
CA ASN A 418 -17.15 1.88 -35.60
C ASN A 418 -18.08 2.81 -36.39
N TRP A 419 -17.49 3.65 -37.25
CA TRP A 419 -18.25 4.53 -38.14
C TRP A 419 -19.15 3.71 -39.08
N GLN A 420 -18.60 2.67 -39.72
CA GLN A 420 -19.37 1.79 -40.61
C GLN A 420 -20.52 1.09 -39.87
N LEU A 421 -20.29 0.55 -38.67
CA LEU A 421 -21.36 -0.03 -37.85
C LEU A 421 -22.45 0.99 -37.48
N THR A 422 -22.07 2.22 -37.15
CA THR A 422 -23.00 3.29 -36.78
C THR A 422 -23.87 3.71 -37.96
N VAL A 423 -23.28 3.84 -39.15
CA VAL A 423 -24.00 4.11 -40.40
C VAL A 423 -24.92 2.94 -40.74
N LEU A 424 -24.42 1.70 -40.65
CA LEU A 424 -25.20 0.50 -40.93
C LEU A 424 -26.41 0.37 -40.00
N ARG A 425 -26.23 0.66 -38.70
CA ARG A 425 -27.33 0.70 -37.73
C ARG A 425 -28.37 1.77 -38.06
N SER A 426 -27.93 2.93 -38.53
CA SER A 426 -28.81 4.04 -38.92
C SER A 426 -29.60 3.71 -40.18
N LEU A 427 -28.95 3.13 -41.20
CA LEU A 427 -29.60 2.64 -42.43
C LEU A 427 -30.54 1.46 -42.16
N PHE A 428 -30.20 0.57 -41.22
CA PHE A 428 -31.12 -0.49 -40.80
C PHE A 428 -32.41 0.05 -40.17
N HIS A 429 -32.33 1.18 -39.45
CA HIS A 429 -33.52 1.87 -38.96
C HIS A 429 -34.32 2.49 -40.11
N LEU A 430 -33.65 3.04 -41.13
CA LEU A 430 -34.29 3.58 -42.34
C LEU A 430 -35.18 2.53 -43.03
N PHE A 431 -34.72 1.27 -43.21
CA PHE A 431 -35.58 0.21 -43.78
C PHE A 431 -36.80 -0.14 -42.95
N ARG A 432 -36.69 0.02 -41.63
CA ARG A 432 -37.78 -0.28 -40.71
C ARG A 432 -38.78 0.86 -40.60
N GLY A 433 -38.63 1.94 -41.38
CA GLY A 433 -39.43 3.15 -41.24
C GLY A 433 -39.19 3.87 -39.92
N LYS A 434 -37.97 3.75 -39.36
CA LYS A 434 -37.60 4.25 -38.04
C LYS A 434 -36.48 5.29 -38.14
N LYS A 435 -36.49 6.27 -37.23
CA LYS A 435 -35.47 7.33 -37.10
C LYS A 435 -35.04 7.43 -35.65
N ARG A 436 -33.72 7.45 -35.39
CA ARG A 436 -33.19 7.74 -34.05
C ARG A 436 -33.31 9.24 -33.78
N ASN A 437 -34.09 9.61 -32.79
CA ASN A 437 -34.21 10.98 -32.33
C ASN A 437 -33.14 11.24 -31.25
N ILE A 438 -32.12 12.03 -31.60
CA ILE A 438 -30.98 12.31 -30.73
C ILE A 438 -31.41 13.15 -29.51
N LEU A 439 -32.38 14.06 -29.69
CA LEU A 439 -32.85 14.98 -28.64
C LEU A 439 -33.61 14.25 -27.52
N ARG A 440 -34.37 13.22 -27.87
CA ARG A 440 -35.16 12.40 -26.91
C ARG A 440 -34.57 11.02 -26.64
N ASN A 441 -33.37 10.75 -27.18
CA ASN A 441 -32.64 9.49 -27.09
C ASN A 441 -33.48 8.22 -27.33
N ARG A 442 -34.46 8.29 -28.25
CA ARG A 442 -35.43 7.21 -28.58
C ARG A 442 -35.50 6.94 -30.09
N VAL A 443 -36.14 5.85 -30.49
CA VAL A 443 -36.38 5.52 -31.91
C VAL A 443 -37.84 5.80 -32.24
N ASP A 444 -38.08 6.77 -33.11
CA ASP A 444 -39.41 7.20 -33.56
C ASP A 444 -39.72 6.59 -34.94
N SER A 445 -41.00 6.36 -35.26
CA SER A 445 -41.43 6.03 -36.63
C SER A 445 -41.36 7.29 -37.50
N CYS A 446 -40.88 7.15 -38.74
CA CYS A 446 -40.80 8.22 -39.72
C CYS A 446 -41.29 7.70 -41.06
N ASN A 447 -42.14 8.46 -41.74
CA ASN A 447 -42.58 8.13 -43.09
C ASN A 447 -41.50 8.59 -44.06
N TYR A 448 -40.85 7.64 -44.73
CA TYR A 448 -39.85 7.91 -45.77
C TYR A 448 -40.47 7.73 -47.15
N GLU A 449 -40.06 8.55 -48.10
CA GLU A 449 -40.43 8.41 -49.51
C GLU A 449 -39.73 7.19 -50.13
N LEU A 450 -40.29 6.64 -51.21
CA LEU A 450 -39.75 5.45 -51.89
C LEU A 450 -38.30 5.66 -52.35
N ASP A 451 -37.98 6.83 -52.88
CA ASP A 451 -36.64 7.16 -53.39
C ASP A 451 -35.59 7.18 -52.27
N GLN A 452 -35.97 7.70 -51.10
CA GLN A 452 -35.12 7.74 -49.90
C GLN A 452 -34.88 6.32 -49.35
N LEU A 453 -35.90 5.47 -49.41
CA LEU A 453 -35.78 4.07 -49.02
C LEU A 453 -34.88 3.30 -50.00
N LEU A 454 -35.02 3.54 -51.30
CA LEU A 454 -34.22 2.91 -52.35
C LEU A 454 -32.74 3.26 -52.21
N ILE A 455 -32.40 4.55 -52.09
CA ILE A 455 -31.00 4.97 -51.95
C ILE A 455 -30.38 4.46 -50.65
N GLY A 456 -31.16 4.44 -49.56
CA GLY A 456 -30.78 3.82 -48.31
C GLY A 456 -30.45 2.35 -48.48
N THR A 457 -31.26 1.62 -49.26
CA THR A 457 -31.12 0.18 -49.52
C THR A 457 -29.84 -0.12 -50.28
N ILE A 458 -29.55 0.65 -51.32
CA ILE A 458 -28.33 0.50 -52.11
C ILE A 458 -27.09 0.77 -51.24
N LEU A 459 -27.09 1.85 -50.47
CA LEU A 459 -25.97 2.19 -49.57
C LEU A 459 -25.77 1.14 -48.47
N PHE A 460 -26.86 0.61 -47.90
CA PHE A 460 -26.77 -0.43 -46.89
C PHE A 460 -26.19 -1.72 -47.44
N MET A 461 -26.69 -2.19 -48.58
CA MET A 461 -26.18 -3.41 -49.21
C MET A 461 -24.71 -3.24 -49.58
N SER A 462 -24.31 -2.09 -50.12
CA SER A 462 -22.90 -1.76 -50.38
C SER A 462 -22.05 -1.83 -49.11
N LEU A 463 -22.46 -1.15 -48.02
CA LEU A 463 -21.72 -1.14 -46.76
C LEU A 463 -21.66 -2.51 -46.08
N ILE A 464 -22.69 -3.37 -46.22
CA ILE A 464 -22.65 -4.76 -45.73
C ILE A 464 -21.61 -5.56 -46.50
N PHE A 465 -21.54 -5.43 -47.82
CA PHE A 465 -20.55 -6.16 -48.62
C PHE A 465 -19.12 -5.68 -48.38
N LEU A 466 -18.93 -4.41 -47.99
CA LEU A 466 -17.62 -3.85 -47.60
C LEU A 466 -17.23 -4.20 -46.15
N LEU A 467 -18.18 -4.57 -45.30
CA LEU A 467 -17.96 -4.80 -43.86
C LEU A 467 -16.95 -5.91 -43.57
N PRO A 468 -16.99 -7.09 -44.23
CA PRO A 468 -16.01 -8.15 -43.99
C PRO A 468 -14.57 -7.66 -44.16
N THR A 469 -14.28 -6.87 -45.20
CA THR A 469 -12.94 -6.29 -45.42
C THR A 469 -12.51 -5.42 -44.25
N VAL A 470 -13.35 -4.48 -43.83
CA VAL A 470 -13.00 -3.59 -42.70
C VAL A 470 -12.81 -4.38 -41.39
N VAL A 471 -13.64 -5.40 -41.16
CA VAL A 471 -13.55 -6.26 -39.95
C VAL A 471 -12.24 -7.03 -39.92
N VAL A 472 -11.84 -7.68 -41.02
CA VAL A 472 -10.61 -8.49 -41.02
C VAL A 472 -9.38 -7.59 -40.83
N PHE A 473 -9.31 -6.43 -41.48
CA PHE A 473 -8.24 -5.45 -41.24
C PHE A 473 -8.19 -4.98 -39.78
N TYR A 474 -9.35 -4.62 -39.20
CA TYR A 474 -9.43 -4.22 -37.79
C TYR A 474 -8.97 -5.33 -36.84
N LEU A 475 -9.44 -6.56 -37.02
CA LEU A 475 -9.10 -7.69 -36.15
C LEU A 475 -7.60 -8.01 -36.18
N THR A 476 -6.97 -7.93 -37.35
CA THR A 476 -5.51 -8.13 -37.50
C THR A 476 -4.73 -7.08 -36.70
N PHE A 477 -5.06 -5.79 -36.81
CA PHE A 477 -4.39 -4.76 -36.02
C PHE A 477 -4.73 -4.82 -34.54
N ALA A 478 -5.95 -5.23 -34.18
CA ALA A 478 -6.33 -5.47 -32.80
C ALA A 478 -5.49 -6.60 -32.18
N PHE A 479 -5.21 -7.67 -32.93
CA PHE A 479 -4.35 -8.77 -32.50
C PHE A 479 -2.91 -8.30 -32.24
N PHE A 480 -2.28 -7.59 -33.20
CA PHE A 480 -0.94 -7.05 -32.99
C PHE A 480 -0.89 -6.06 -31.84
N ARG A 481 -1.90 -5.20 -31.72
CA ARG A 481 -2.01 -4.26 -30.59
C ARG A 481 -2.09 -5.01 -29.27
N PHE A 482 -2.88 -6.08 -29.20
CA PHE A 482 -3.02 -6.91 -28.01
C PHE A 482 -1.70 -7.59 -27.63
N ALA A 483 -0.93 -8.09 -28.59
CA ALA A 483 0.42 -8.62 -28.34
C ALA A 483 1.35 -7.57 -27.70
N VAL A 484 1.35 -6.34 -28.22
CA VAL A 484 2.11 -5.22 -27.62
C VAL A 484 1.62 -4.87 -26.21
N ILE A 485 0.30 -4.95 -25.94
CA ILE A 485 -0.24 -4.76 -24.59
C ILE A 485 0.27 -5.84 -23.64
N ILE A 486 0.32 -7.11 -24.07
CA ILE A 486 0.82 -8.22 -23.24
C ILE A 486 2.28 -7.97 -22.85
N VAL A 487 3.15 -7.62 -23.82
CA VAL A 487 4.56 -7.34 -23.54
C VAL A 487 4.70 -6.22 -22.51
N ASN A 488 3.97 -5.12 -22.69
CA ASN A 488 3.96 -4.03 -21.72
C ASN A 488 3.42 -4.49 -20.37
N ALA A 489 2.30 -5.22 -20.32
CA ALA A 489 1.73 -5.72 -19.07
C ALA A 489 2.69 -6.63 -18.29
N VAL A 490 3.50 -7.44 -18.97
CA VAL A 490 4.56 -8.25 -18.35
C VAL A 490 5.65 -7.36 -17.74
N LEU A 491 6.12 -6.35 -18.46
CA LEU A 491 7.11 -5.38 -17.95
C LEU A 491 6.55 -4.59 -16.75
N GLU A 492 5.31 -4.11 -16.84
CA GLU A 492 4.62 -3.39 -15.77
C GLU A 492 4.40 -4.27 -14.53
N SER A 493 4.08 -5.56 -14.73
CA SER A 493 3.95 -6.53 -13.64
C SER A 493 5.30 -6.82 -12.97
N CYS A 494 6.39 -6.94 -13.75
CA CYS A 494 7.74 -7.06 -13.22
C CYS A 494 8.13 -5.83 -12.40
N LEU A 495 7.85 -4.63 -12.90
CA LEU A 495 8.08 -3.36 -12.21
C LEU A 495 7.33 -3.29 -10.88
N ALA A 496 6.04 -3.63 -10.89
CA ALA A 496 5.22 -3.66 -9.69
C ALA A 496 5.74 -4.69 -8.67
N CYS A 497 6.23 -5.84 -9.14
CA CYS A 497 6.80 -6.88 -8.30
C CYS A 497 8.05 -6.42 -7.57
N LEU A 498 9.02 -5.86 -8.30
CA LEU A 498 10.26 -5.35 -7.71
C LEU A 498 10.02 -4.20 -6.72
N ASN A 499 9.05 -3.32 -7.00
CA ASN A 499 8.74 -2.19 -6.12
C ASN A 499 8.01 -2.59 -4.82
N HIS A 500 7.25 -3.69 -4.81
CA HIS A 500 6.39 -4.06 -3.68
C HIS A 500 6.72 -5.34 -2.95
N PHE A 501 7.71 -6.10 -3.41
CA PHE A 501 8.04 -7.39 -2.80
C PHE A 501 8.29 -7.26 -1.28
N PRO A 502 7.57 -8.00 -0.41
CA PRO A 502 7.74 -7.91 1.03
C PRO A 502 9.00 -8.66 1.51
N LEU A 503 10.17 -8.36 0.93
CA LEU A 503 11.44 -9.07 1.17
C LEU A 503 11.77 -9.07 2.66
N PHE A 504 11.70 -7.90 3.30
CA PHE A 504 12.07 -7.75 4.70
C PHE A 504 11.08 -8.44 5.64
N ALA A 505 9.78 -8.38 5.33
CA ALA A 505 8.76 -9.08 6.13
C ALA A 505 8.91 -10.61 6.04
N ILE A 506 9.23 -11.14 4.86
CA ILE A 506 9.53 -12.57 4.66
C ILE A 506 10.79 -12.96 5.45
N LEU A 507 11.85 -12.17 5.34
CA LEU A 507 13.10 -12.39 6.08
C LEU A 507 12.86 -12.41 7.60
N LEU A 508 12.10 -11.44 8.12
CA LEU A 508 11.75 -11.39 9.53
C LEU A 508 10.92 -12.60 9.95
N ARG A 509 9.96 -13.03 9.14
CA ARG A 509 9.14 -14.20 9.42
C ARG A 509 9.96 -15.49 9.47
N ILE A 510 10.95 -15.64 8.58
CA ILE A 510 11.86 -16.80 8.57
C ILE A 510 12.80 -16.76 9.79
N LYS A 511 13.32 -15.58 10.15
CA LYS A 511 14.25 -15.41 11.28
C LYS A 511 13.56 -15.59 12.63
N ASP A 512 12.39 -14.97 12.81
CA ASP A 512 11.60 -15.04 14.03
C ASP A 512 10.14 -14.61 13.75
N PHE A 513 9.26 -15.59 13.65
CA PHE A 513 7.85 -15.34 13.32
C PHE A 513 7.11 -14.50 14.36
N LYS A 514 7.61 -14.41 15.61
CA LYS A 514 7.01 -13.58 16.68
C LYS A 514 7.17 -12.07 16.43
N ARG A 515 7.98 -11.67 15.45
CA ARG A 515 8.18 -10.27 15.03
C ARG A 515 7.10 -9.76 14.08
N VAL A 516 6.39 -10.67 13.42
CA VAL A 516 5.35 -10.35 12.43
C VAL A 516 4.07 -11.11 12.80
N PRO A 517 3.42 -10.76 13.92
CA PRO A 517 2.23 -11.45 14.40
C PRO A 517 1.04 -11.22 13.45
N GLY A 518 0.34 -12.32 13.16
CA GLY A 518 -0.89 -12.38 12.36
C GLY A 518 -2.17 -12.58 13.17
N GLY A 519 -2.04 -12.75 14.49
CA GLY A 519 -3.12 -13.00 15.43
C GLY A 519 -2.64 -13.77 16.68
N ILE A 520 -3.58 -14.19 17.51
CA ILE A 520 -3.33 -15.03 18.70
C ILE A 520 -4.15 -16.31 18.66
N VAL A 521 -3.60 -17.39 19.21
CA VAL A 521 -4.29 -18.68 19.35
C VAL A 521 -4.19 -19.14 20.80
N TYR A 522 -5.32 -19.62 21.33
CA TYR A 522 -5.39 -20.26 22.63
C TYR A 522 -5.32 -21.78 22.45
N LYS A 523 -4.34 -22.43 23.07
CA LYS A 523 -4.23 -23.89 23.13
C LYS A 523 -4.54 -24.35 24.54
N VAL A 524 -5.57 -25.16 24.70
CA VAL A 524 -5.89 -25.78 26.00
C VAL A 524 -4.88 -26.91 26.23
N LEU A 525 -4.16 -26.85 27.34
CA LEU A 525 -3.23 -27.90 27.74
C LEU A 525 -3.99 -28.94 28.59
N PRO A 526 -3.72 -30.24 28.40
CA PRO A 526 -4.32 -31.28 29.23
C PRO A 526 -3.88 -31.07 30.68
N SER A 527 -4.84 -30.98 31.59
CA SER A 527 -4.56 -30.79 33.02
C SER A 527 -3.93 -32.07 33.58
N PRO A 528 -2.74 -32.01 34.19
CA PRO A 528 -2.19 -33.15 34.91
C PRO A 528 -2.98 -33.31 36.22
N THR A 529 -3.96 -34.23 36.22
CA THR A 529 -4.70 -34.78 37.38
C THR A 529 -5.50 -33.77 38.25
N ASP A 530 -6.80 -34.06 38.45
CA ASP A 530 -7.75 -33.60 39.50
C ASP A 530 -7.63 -32.18 40.08
N SER A 531 -7.27 -31.21 39.25
CA SER A 531 -7.28 -29.79 39.62
C SER A 531 -8.38 -29.06 38.85
N SER A 532 -9.20 -28.29 39.58
CA SER A 532 -10.25 -27.42 39.06
C SER A 532 -9.73 -26.29 38.14
N THR A 533 -8.45 -26.28 37.77
CA THR A 533 -7.81 -25.22 37.01
C THR A 533 -7.61 -25.63 35.55
N SER A 534 -8.18 -24.87 34.62
CA SER A 534 -7.90 -25.05 33.19
C SER A 534 -6.67 -24.24 32.78
N LEU A 535 -5.69 -24.93 32.18
CA LEU A 535 -4.45 -24.32 31.72
C LEU A 535 -4.56 -23.96 30.24
N ILE A 536 -4.42 -22.68 29.92
CA ILE A 536 -4.54 -22.17 28.55
C ILE A 536 -3.22 -21.54 28.14
N LEU A 537 -2.62 -22.02 27.04
CA LEU A 537 -1.41 -21.44 26.46
C LEU A 537 -1.76 -20.45 25.36
N LEU A 538 -1.32 -19.21 25.52
CA LEU A 538 -1.42 -18.15 24.51
C LEU A 538 -0.20 -18.15 23.60
N GLN A 539 -0.40 -18.45 22.31
CA GLN A 539 0.65 -18.46 21.29
C GLN A 539 0.39 -17.40 20.21
N PRO A 540 1.44 -16.70 19.73
CA PRO A 540 1.31 -15.80 18.60
C PRO A 540 1.22 -16.61 17.30
N LEU A 541 0.28 -16.26 16.43
CA LEU A 541 0.14 -16.85 15.11
C LEU A 541 1.02 -16.06 14.12
N PRO A 542 1.85 -16.70 13.29
CA PRO A 542 2.58 -16.00 12.24
C PRO A 542 1.62 -15.38 11.21
N LEU A 543 2.01 -14.24 10.62
CA LEU A 543 1.29 -13.69 9.47
C LEU A 543 1.23 -14.72 8.32
N GLN A 544 0.04 -14.91 7.75
CA GLN A 544 -0.17 -15.82 6.63
C GLN A 544 0.46 -15.26 5.35
N PHE A 545 1.04 -16.12 4.51
CA PHE A 545 1.64 -15.71 3.23
C PHE A 545 0.66 -14.96 2.33
N GLY A 546 -0.59 -15.42 2.22
CA GLY A 546 -1.62 -14.73 1.44
C GLY A 546 -1.84 -13.28 1.88
N LYS A 547 -1.76 -12.99 3.18
CA LYS A 547 -1.87 -11.62 3.71
C LYS A 547 -0.62 -10.77 3.42
N MET A 548 0.57 -11.37 3.38
CA MET A 548 1.81 -10.66 2.99
C MET A 548 1.80 -10.28 1.50
N PHE A 549 1.23 -11.13 0.64
CA PHE A 549 1.15 -10.91 -0.81
C PHE A 549 -0.20 -10.33 -1.26
N TYR A 550 -1.04 -9.85 -0.35
CA TYR A 550 -2.38 -9.34 -0.66
C TYR A 550 -2.35 -8.26 -1.75
N GLN A 551 -1.30 -7.42 -1.80
CA GLN A 551 -1.12 -6.40 -2.83
C GLN A 551 -0.95 -6.97 -4.24
N PHE A 552 -0.31 -8.12 -4.37
CA PHE A 552 -0.18 -8.81 -5.66
C PHE A 552 -1.51 -9.41 -6.08
N THR A 553 -2.25 -9.99 -5.15
CA THR A 553 -3.62 -10.47 -5.42
C THR A 553 -4.50 -9.31 -5.87
N LEU A 554 -4.43 -8.16 -5.19
CA LEU A 554 -5.17 -6.95 -5.54
C LEU A 554 -4.77 -6.40 -6.91
N LEU A 555 -3.48 -6.32 -7.23
CA LEU A 555 -2.97 -5.92 -8.54
C LEU A 555 -3.47 -6.86 -9.64
N THR A 556 -3.36 -8.17 -9.45
CA THR A 556 -3.85 -9.19 -10.39
C THR A 556 -5.35 -9.06 -10.60
N THR A 557 -6.13 -8.84 -9.53
CA THR A 557 -7.57 -8.59 -9.64
C THR A 557 -7.85 -7.33 -10.46
N ARG A 558 -7.12 -6.22 -10.23
CA ARG A 558 -7.25 -4.99 -11.02
C ARG A 558 -6.89 -5.18 -12.49
N LEU A 559 -5.79 -5.87 -12.79
CA LEU A 559 -5.38 -6.19 -14.16
C LEU A 559 -6.45 -7.03 -14.87
N ARG A 560 -6.96 -8.07 -14.21
CA ARG A 560 -8.03 -8.90 -14.75
C ARG A 560 -9.27 -8.07 -15.07
N LEU A 561 -9.68 -7.19 -14.18
CA LEU A 561 -10.87 -6.36 -14.39
C LEU A 561 -10.67 -5.29 -15.46
N HIS A 562 -9.47 -4.75 -15.59
CA HIS A 562 -9.20 -3.70 -16.57
C HIS A 562 -8.97 -4.24 -17.98
N TYR A 563 -8.35 -5.41 -18.12
CA TYR A 563 -7.99 -5.97 -19.43
C TYR A 563 -8.93 -7.09 -19.89
N LEU A 564 -9.54 -7.86 -18.98
CA LEU A 564 -10.40 -9.02 -19.29
C LEU A 564 -11.87 -8.81 -18.93
N SER A 565 -12.33 -7.56 -18.74
CA SER A 565 -13.75 -7.30 -18.49
C SER A 565 -14.61 -7.50 -19.74
N PHE A 566 -15.83 -8.02 -19.56
CA PHE A 566 -16.83 -8.17 -20.62
C PHE A 566 -17.08 -6.85 -21.38
N SER A 567 -17.08 -5.72 -20.67
CA SER A 567 -17.24 -4.39 -21.27
C SER A 567 -16.09 -4.04 -22.22
N VAL A 568 -14.87 -4.52 -21.96
CA VAL A 568 -13.71 -4.32 -22.84
C VAL A 568 -13.83 -5.20 -24.08
N VAL A 569 -14.27 -6.45 -23.92
CA VAL A 569 -14.56 -7.34 -25.05
C VAL A 569 -15.64 -6.74 -25.94
N LEU A 570 -16.71 -6.19 -25.37
CA LEU A 570 -17.78 -5.53 -26.13
C LEU A 570 -17.29 -4.26 -26.84
N ARG A 571 -16.42 -3.47 -26.20
CA ARG A 571 -15.77 -2.31 -26.83
C ARG A 571 -14.87 -2.72 -28.00
N LEU A 572 -14.10 -3.80 -27.83
CA LEU A 572 -13.29 -4.37 -28.90
C LEU A 572 -14.17 -4.84 -30.06
N LEU A 573 -15.27 -5.54 -29.79
CA LEU A 573 -16.20 -6.02 -30.83
C LEU A 573 -16.95 -4.88 -31.55
N SER A 574 -17.13 -3.74 -30.90
CA SER A 574 -17.77 -2.54 -31.47
C SER A 574 -16.78 -1.54 -32.08
N GLY A 575 -15.48 -1.84 -32.10
CA GLY A 575 -14.44 -0.93 -32.61
C GLY A 575 -14.27 0.33 -31.76
N GLN A 576 -14.82 0.36 -30.54
CA GLN A 576 -14.63 1.47 -29.62
C GLN A 576 -13.22 1.43 -29.03
N PHE A 577 -12.61 2.60 -28.88
CA PHE A 577 -11.30 2.73 -28.27
C PHE A 577 -11.31 2.18 -26.84
N VAL A 578 -10.37 1.29 -26.53
CA VAL A 578 -10.14 0.79 -25.17
C VAL A 578 -9.05 1.67 -24.52
N PRO A 579 -9.41 2.58 -23.60
CA PRO A 579 -8.43 3.43 -22.94
C PRO A 579 -7.61 2.59 -21.95
N ILE A 580 -6.29 2.51 -22.17
CA ILE A 580 -5.35 1.94 -21.20
C ILE A 580 -4.98 3.04 -20.22
N GLN A 581 -5.65 3.09 -19.08
CA GLN A 581 -5.34 4.08 -18.04
C GLN A 581 -4.25 3.54 -17.11
N ARG A 582 -3.00 3.64 -17.56
CA ARG A 582 -1.78 3.30 -16.81
C ARG A 582 -1.79 3.85 -15.38
N SER A 583 -2.15 5.12 -15.23
CA SER A 583 -2.17 5.83 -13.94
C SER A 583 -2.98 5.12 -12.84
N LYS A 584 -4.06 4.43 -13.20
CA LYS A 584 -4.94 3.71 -12.25
C LYS A 584 -4.31 2.44 -11.70
N LEU A 585 -3.53 1.74 -12.53
CA LEU A 585 -2.79 0.55 -12.12
C LEU A 585 -1.66 0.92 -11.16
N TYR A 586 -1.00 2.05 -11.45
CA TYR A 586 0.14 2.52 -10.68
C TYR A 586 -0.21 3.21 -9.36
N THR A 587 -1.47 3.53 -9.07
CA THR A 587 -1.86 4.03 -7.74
C THR A 587 -1.42 3.09 -6.61
N LEU A 588 -1.37 1.77 -6.85
CA LEU A 588 -0.84 0.80 -5.88
C LEU A 588 0.63 1.05 -5.55
N LEU A 589 1.43 1.54 -6.48
CA LEU A 589 2.85 1.87 -6.26
C LEU A 589 3.04 2.94 -5.17
N TYR A 590 2.01 3.77 -4.91
CA TYR A 590 2.04 4.83 -3.90
C TYR A 590 1.42 4.45 -2.54
N SER A 591 1.00 3.20 -2.32
CA SER A 591 0.33 2.79 -1.06
C SER A 591 1.22 2.93 0.19
N LYS A 592 2.54 2.91 0.00
CA LYS A 592 3.55 3.05 1.08
C LYS A 592 3.98 4.50 1.36
N LEU A 593 3.50 5.45 0.57
CA LEU A 593 3.81 6.87 0.69
C LEU A 593 2.62 7.63 1.28
N PRO A 594 2.84 8.74 2.01
CA PRO A 594 1.76 9.56 2.54
C PRO A 594 0.87 10.12 1.41
N ALA A 595 -0.40 10.44 1.73
CA ALA A 595 -1.34 11.00 0.76
C ALA A 595 -0.96 12.42 0.34
N ARG A 596 -0.47 13.22 1.30
CA ARG A 596 0.10 14.55 1.05
C ARG A 596 1.62 14.47 1.15
N ARG A 597 2.31 15.05 0.17
CA ARG A 597 3.77 15.21 0.22
C ARG A 597 4.15 16.15 1.37
N VAL A 598 5.26 15.85 2.05
CA VAL A 598 5.76 16.65 3.17
C VAL A 598 6.34 17.96 2.63
N ASN A 599 5.92 19.12 3.15
CA ASN A 599 6.46 20.39 2.66
C ASN A 599 7.94 20.55 3.05
N ILE A 600 8.71 21.28 2.24
CA ILE A 600 10.14 21.55 2.49
C ILE A 600 10.33 22.27 3.84
N HIS A 601 9.44 23.23 4.13
CA HIS A 601 9.48 23.99 5.38
C HIS A 601 9.18 23.13 6.61
N ASP A 602 8.21 22.21 6.52
CA ASP A 602 7.88 21.30 7.61
C ASP A 602 9.06 20.36 7.89
N LEU A 603 9.71 19.87 6.83
CA LEU A 603 10.92 19.07 6.96
C LEU A 603 12.08 19.86 7.59
N TYR A 604 12.29 21.12 7.19
CA TYR A 604 13.32 21.99 7.77
C TYR A 604 13.09 22.18 9.27
N LYS A 605 11.85 22.46 9.69
CA LYS A 605 11.49 22.58 11.12
C LYS A 605 11.77 21.30 11.92
N GLU A 606 11.50 20.14 11.32
CA GLU A 606 11.70 18.84 11.97
C GLU A 606 13.19 18.43 12.07
N LEU A 607 14.04 18.88 11.13
CA LEU A 607 15.49 18.65 11.15
C LEU A 607 16.25 19.66 12.01
N PHE A 608 15.82 20.92 12.00
CA PHE A 608 16.42 22.03 12.75
C PHE A 608 15.42 22.59 13.76
N PRO A 609 15.13 21.87 14.86
CA PRO A 609 14.24 22.38 15.89
C PRO A 609 14.86 23.64 16.50
N SER A 610 14.18 24.78 16.36
CA SER A 610 14.54 26.01 17.05
C SER A 610 14.47 25.78 18.57
N SER A 611 15.45 26.31 19.31
CA SER A 611 15.54 26.21 20.78
C SER A 611 14.29 26.72 21.52
N SER A 612 13.44 27.50 20.85
CA SER A 612 12.16 28.00 21.33
C SER A 612 11.03 26.96 21.40
N THR A 613 11.14 25.80 20.73
CA THR A 613 10.05 24.81 20.63
C THR A 613 10.15 23.69 21.68
N LYS A 614 11.04 23.82 22.67
CA LYS A 614 11.10 22.88 23.81
C LYS A 614 9.95 23.05 24.81
N GLN A 615 9.13 24.09 24.66
CA GLN A 615 8.06 24.41 25.61
C GLN A 615 6.62 24.21 25.08
N GLU A 616 6.44 23.95 23.79
CA GLU A 616 5.13 23.66 23.20
C GLU A 616 5.15 22.32 22.47
N SER A 617 5.00 21.22 23.21
CA SER A 617 4.57 19.92 22.66
C SER A 617 4.24 18.94 23.78
N TYR A 618 3.20 19.26 24.54
CA TYR A 618 2.36 18.27 25.22
C TYR A 618 0.86 18.57 25.01
N ASP A 619 0.47 19.06 23.83
CA ASP A 619 -0.93 19.03 23.42
C ASP A 619 -1.16 17.82 22.52
N PHE A 620 -1.65 16.78 23.18
CA PHE A 620 -2.20 15.58 22.59
C PHE A 620 -3.35 15.96 21.65
N VAL A 621 -3.16 15.77 20.34
CA VAL A 621 -4.28 15.70 19.40
C VAL A 621 -5.07 14.44 19.73
N SER A 622 -6.06 14.59 20.61
CA SER A 622 -7.14 13.63 20.77
C SER A 622 -7.98 13.65 19.50
N SER A 623 -7.89 12.58 18.70
CA SER A 623 -8.90 12.28 17.69
C SER A 623 -10.24 12.09 18.41
N SER A 624 -11.14 13.04 18.19
CA SER A 624 -12.52 13.09 18.63
C SER A 624 -13.35 11.91 18.09
N GLY A 625 -13.98 11.16 18.99
CA GLY A 625 -15.22 10.40 18.80
C GLY A 625 -16.23 10.82 19.88
N PRO A 626 -17.55 10.82 19.62
CA PRO A 626 -18.50 11.67 20.34
C PRO A 626 -19.07 11.08 21.65
N GLY A 627 -19.34 11.95 22.64
CA GLY A 627 -20.18 11.75 23.84
C GLY A 627 -19.47 11.08 25.03
N GLY A 628 -19.09 11.77 26.12
CA GLY A 628 -19.95 12.19 27.25
C GLY A 628 -20.40 10.97 28.05
N VAL A 629 -20.00 10.68 29.30
CA VAL A 629 -20.09 11.47 30.55
C VAL A 629 -19.26 10.75 31.64
N GLY A 630 -18.70 11.47 32.62
CA GLY A 630 -18.47 10.90 33.97
C GLY A 630 -17.07 11.09 34.57
N ASN A 631 -16.99 12.05 35.47
CA ASN A 631 -15.83 12.52 36.22
C ASN A 631 -15.41 11.56 37.35
N GLY A 632 -14.12 11.50 37.71
CA GLY A 632 -13.68 10.92 38.99
C GLY A 632 -12.29 10.27 39.00
N ASN A 633 -11.36 10.86 39.76
CA ASN A 633 -10.05 10.33 40.22
C ASN A 633 -8.87 10.35 39.23
N ARG A 634 -8.31 11.56 39.05
CA ARG A 634 -6.87 11.75 38.83
C ARG A 634 -6.29 12.61 39.95
N SER A 635 -5.83 11.96 41.01
CA SER A 635 -4.79 12.48 41.90
C SER A 635 -3.98 11.29 42.41
N VAL A 636 -2.69 11.50 42.69
CA VAL A 636 -1.72 10.64 43.43
C VAL A 636 -0.35 10.39 42.74
N LEU A 637 -0.11 10.74 41.47
CA LEU A 637 1.24 10.52 40.87
C LEU A 637 2.07 11.76 40.50
N ALA A 638 1.64 12.96 40.87
CA ALA A 638 2.36 14.22 40.56
C ALA A 638 3.09 14.86 41.76
N ALA A 639 3.04 14.25 42.95
CA ALA A 639 3.65 14.81 44.17
C ALA A 639 4.76 13.91 44.70
N MET A 640 5.88 13.78 43.98
CA MET A 640 7.09 13.16 44.55
C MET A 640 8.42 13.50 43.85
N ILE A 641 8.53 14.65 43.19
CA ILE A 641 9.83 15.20 42.75
C ILE A 641 9.76 16.72 42.87
N ASN A 642 10.05 17.25 44.06
CA ASN A 642 10.64 18.58 44.28
C ASN A 642 10.87 18.77 45.79
N SER A 643 12.04 18.33 46.26
CA SER A 643 12.58 18.75 47.55
C SER A 643 14.11 18.73 47.50
N SER A 644 14.70 19.79 46.98
CA SER A 644 16.04 20.27 47.38
C SER A 644 16.29 21.70 46.89
N SER A 645 15.77 22.68 47.65
CA SER A 645 16.35 24.01 47.89
C SER A 645 17.69 23.85 48.64
N ASN A 646 18.71 24.71 48.66
CA ASN A 646 19.01 26.12 48.32
C ASN A 646 20.58 26.19 48.32
N SER A 647 21.34 27.10 47.71
CA SER A 647 21.37 28.56 47.88
C SER A 647 22.56 29.14 47.08
N SER A 648 22.39 30.31 46.45
CA SER A 648 23.24 31.49 46.63
C SER A 648 22.72 32.68 45.81
N SER A 649 22.54 33.78 46.53
CA SER A 649 22.18 35.16 46.15
C SER A 649 23.24 35.82 45.25
N SER A 650 23.01 36.86 44.44
CA SER A 650 22.45 38.20 44.72
C SER A 650 22.51 39.01 43.40
N SER A 651 21.44 39.70 42.98
CA SER A 651 21.18 41.17 43.05
C SER A 651 21.56 42.00 41.80
N ASN A 652 20.54 42.62 41.19
CA ASN A 652 20.40 44.06 40.83
C ASN A 652 19.79 44.39 39.44
N SER A 653 18.55 44.90 39.51
CA SER A 653 17.99 46.14 38.93
C SER A 653 18.35 46.63 37.52
N ASN A 654 17.33 46.80 36.66
CA ASN A 654 16.88 48.08 36.01
C ASN A 654 16.06 47.79 34.72
N VAL A 655 14.77 48.13 34.67
CA VAL A 655 14.16 49.40 34.16
C VAL A 655 13.89 49.39 32.64
N SER A 656 12.58 49.46 32.32
CA SER A 656 11.88 50.05 31.16
C SER A 656 12.30 49.73 29.72
N ASN A 657 11.36 49.21 28.92
CA ASN A 657 10.70 49.98 27.84
C ASN A 657 9.84 49.07 26.93
N GLN A 658 8.53 49.36 26.86
CA GLN A 658 7.72 49.09 25.67
C GLN A 658 7.87 50.24 24.66
N PRO A 659 7.63 49.98 23.37
CA PRO A 659 6.50 50.65 22.71
C PRO A 659 5.66 49.66 21.87
N ILE A 660 4.33 49.68 21.96
CA ILE A 660 3.35 50.47 21.17
C ILE A 660 3.23 50.00 19.70
N GLU A 661 2.02 49.52 19.37
CA GLU A 661 1.49 49.19 18.03
C GLU A 661 1.58 50.34 17.02
N PRO A 662 1.24 50.09 15.74
CA PRO A 662 -0.06 50.61 15.33
C PRO A 662 -0.92 49.68 14.46
N LEU A 663 -2.21 49.96 14.61
CA LEU A 663 -3.42 49.43 13.98
C LEU A 663 -3.59 49.86 12.51
N ALA A 664 -4.48 49.11 11.82
CA ALA A 664 -5.21 49.41 10.57
C ALA A 664 -4.49 48.98 9.26
N THR A 665 -5.14 48.37 8.26
CA THR A 665 -6.50 48.57 7.73
C THR A 665 -7.04 47.32 7.03
N ALA A 666 -8.33 47.06 7.21
CA ALA A 666 -9.14 46.16 6.39
C ALA A 666 -9.47 46.78 5.03
N THR A 667 -9.51 45.98 3.97
CA THR A 667 -10.35 46.22 2.79
C THR A 667 -10.97 44.92 2.32
N SER A 668 -12.26 44.79 2.61
CA SER A 668 -13.20 43.87 2.00
C SER A 668 -13.68 44.43 0.66
N THR A 669 -13.78 43.58 -0.36
CA THR A 669 -14.73 43.79 -1.47
C THR A 669 -15.49 42.50 -1.73
N SER A 670 -16.73 42.50 -1.27
CA SER A 670 -17.81 41.60 -1.69
C SER A 670 -18.34 42.02 -3.06
N LEU A 671 -18.75 41.06 -3.89
CA LEU A 671 -19.87 41.26 -4.80
C LEU A 671 -20.65 39.94 -4.91
N ALA A 672 -21.94 40.06 -4.63
CA ALA A 672 -22.93 39.01 -4.50
C ALA A 672 -23.97 39.09 -5.62
N SER A 673 -24.89 38.11 -5.59
CA SER A 673 -26.22 38.04 -6.25
C SER A 673 -26.27 37.46 -7.67
N GLY A 674 -27.27 36.66 -8.07
CA GLY A 674 -28.51 36.18 -7.41
C GLY A 674 -28.95 34.84 -8.05
N VAL A 675 -29.57 33.88 -7.34
CA VAL A 675 -30.98 33.77 -6.86
C VAL A 675 -32.04 33.58 -7.95
N HIS A 676 -32.61 32.37 -8.02
CA HIS A 676 -34.06 32.04 -8.04
C HIS A 676 -34.19 30.50 -8.01
N ASN A 677 -34.50 29.81 -6.91
CA ASN A 677 -35.77 29.60 -6.18
C ASN A 677 -36.96 29.06 -6.99
N GLY A 678 -37.48 27.89 -6.58
CA GLY A 678 -38.86 27.48 -6.81
C GLY A 678 -39.21 26.02 -6.52
N TYR A 679 -39.59 25.72 -5.26
CA TYR A 679 -40.68 24.82 -4.77
C TYR A 679 -40.85 23.39 -5.35
N SER A 680 -41.29 22.33 -4.65
CA SER A 680 -41.88 22.11 -3.33
C SER A 680 -42.07 20.60 -3.11
N ASN A 681 -42.00 20.17 -1.85
CA ASN A 681 -42.74 19.09 -1.18
C ASN A 681 -43.63 18.13 -2.01
N MET A 682 -43.46 16.83 -1.78
CA MET A 682 -44.57 15.99 -1.33
C MET A 682 -44.06 14.68 -0.70
N ALA A 683 -44.54 14.43 0.52
CA ALA A 683 -44.38 13.20 1.27
C ALA A 683 -45.48 12.17 0.90
N ASN A 684 -45.21 10.92 1.27
CA ASN A 684 -46.17 9.85 1.57
C ASN A 684 -47.11 9.37 0.46
N THR A 685 -46.84 8.17 -0.05
CA THR A 685 -47.90 7.17 -0.25
C THR A 685 -47.31 5.76 -0.15
N ALA A 686 -47.66 5.09 0.94
CA ALA A 686 -47.51 3.65 1.09
C ALA A 686 -48.79 2.95 0.57
N ALA A 687 -48.62 1.65 0.29
CA ALA A 687 -49.64 0.60 0.20
C ALA A 687 -50.18 0.20 -1.18
N ALA A 688 -49.88 -1.07 -1.48
CA ALA A 688 -50.77 -2.11 -1.99
C ALA A 688 -51.22 -2.07 -3.47
N THR A 689 -50.58 -2.90 -4.30
CA THR A 689 -51.29 -3.87 -5.16
C THR A 689 -50.38 -5.01 -5.65
N THR A 690 -50.53 -6.16 -4.99
CA THR A 690 -50.85 -7.46 -5.62
C THR A 690 -49.92 -8.06 -6.70
N SER A 691 -49.11 -9.03 -6.24
CA SER A 691 -48.81 -10.33 -6.84
C SER A 691 -49.05 -10.55 -8.34
N ARG A 692 -47.99 -10.88 -9.08
CA ARG A 692 -48.04 -11.96 -10.07
C ARG A 692 -46.67 -12.60 -10.29
N THR A 693 -46.44 -13.69 -9.56
CA THR A 693 -45.55 -14.78 -9.92
C THR A 693 -46.03 -15.42 -11.23
N ARG A 694 -45.14 -15.62 -12.20
CA ARG A 694 -45.15 -16.77 -13.10
C ARG A 694 -43.73 -17.07 -13.58
N HIS A 695 -43.24 -18.22 -13.13
CA HIS A 695 -42.24 -19.04 -13.79
C HIS A 695 -42.52 -19.14 -15.30
N PHE A 696 -41.47 -19.16 -16.12
CA PHE A 696 -41.26 -20.28 -17.05
C PHE A 696 -39.81 -20.32 -17.53
N GLN A 697 -39.25 -21.52 -17.46
CA GLN A 697 -38.01 -21.95 -18.08
C GLN A 697 -38.09 -21.80 -19.61
N ARG A 698 -37.03 -21.27 -20.22
CA ARG A 698 -36.27 -21.94 -21.28
C ARG A 698 -34.91 -21.29 -21.44
#